data_AF-A0A8H4H5N7-F1
#
_entry.id   AF-A0A8H4H5N7-F1
#
_cell.length_a   1.000
_cell.length_b   1.000
_cell.length_c   1.000
_cell.angle_alpha   90.00
_cell.angle_beta   90.00
_cell.angle_gamma   90.00
#
_symmetry.space_group_name_H-M   'P 1'
#
loop_
_entity.id
_entity.type
_entity.pdbx_description
1 polymer ?
#
loop_
_entity_poly.entity_id
_entity_poly.type
_entity_poly.pdbx_seq_one_letter_code
_entity_poly.pdbx_strand_id
1 'polypeptide(L)'
;MQSANNVNKRDDPYHFFGDLWLESPEEHLSREELSRLMAFEPLICDLENRIQGSAHDIRNAFSSFALRETEAWESLGVERSLKLLVQPSGDVGAVVACHLHNPTFYAKDPYCQETETKSNPTIQQVNQAGFSSQNCFIFDHICRRDRTEDVLLFYNDEILGIHEDFMLSLRRQMGAKVEICWGRHVRERMKKLVNLVPFKLWGQFQDVELYLELEDQRLIRFVVFVAHPQFFFYHGFFTENGVRFRATSAKKQDLYLTVASKLGGIAIRQDFYETIHRPALYGQFTRKHREIVNRLEADADSQLKKAFPQKYHQLELAMEIRGKKPCDGALTQQSLSQLIIGDTIQEELRRSHHIHNMSRSFLEAAGQVLVGSTNVRNITQLQLLSELPSDWENISEWHEIPDPLVEWIQQQAGLQIDQKPISSTDELLTAFYLLSPANYGQSHESLMHVIVKVGIWYITRAQKKRHEGVVDLIIPGARPYDIVRRKCSKCGERVLDDAFASYAKEDPKKYVIWYRLHGCGRPACSSAVDGTCFANLIPLDPNQGYKIATRRSLQCARSADWEEYLLRLSEDERTATQKEVQTRCGNCGTEEYLDRKPRWTAETSSRYVVPVRGCRVCKKRFCSFVPTDPKIVTISKASLSKKWRDLKQAGIDPIDYPRRPEILWSHKSHLTKRKELERERDMILANEEAELLSQEPKKRNFNSKRRLKS
;
A
#
# COMPACT_ATOMS: atom_id res chain seq x y z
N MET A 1 43.03 -36.47 -41.62
CA MET A 1 42.06 -37.56 -41.42
C MET A 1 40.94 -37.04 -40.55
N GLN A 2 39.71 -37.11 -41.07
CA GLN A 2 38.39 -37.02 -40.41
C GLN A 2 38.14 -35.77 -39.54
N SER A 3 37.52 -34.70 -40.06
CA SER A 3 36.05 -34.54 -40.25
C SER A 3 35.23 -34.88 -39.00
N ALA A 4 35.30 -34.03 -37.97
CA ALA A 4 34.26 -33.98 -36.95
C ALA A 4 33.11 -33.12 -37.49
N ASN A 5 32.06 -33.80 -37.91
CA ASN A 5 30.78 -33.22 -38.30
C ASN A 5 30.28 -32.27 -37.21
N ASN A 6 30.24 -30.98 -37.51
CA ASN A 6 29.27 -30.06 -36.89
C ASN A 6 27.89 -30.50 -37.41
N VAL A 7 27.31 -31.51 -36.77
CA VAL A 7 25.88 -31.75 -36.85
C VAL A 7 25.25 -30.58 -36.11
N ASN A 8 24.60 -29.68 -36.85
CA ASN A 8 23.55 -28.83 -36.29
C ASN A 8 22.62 -29.74 -35.48
N LYS A 9 22.76 -29.74 -34.15
CA LYS A 9 21.73 -30.29 -33.27
C LYS A 9 20.47 -29.49 -33.61
N ARG A 10 19.51 -30.14 -34.24
CA ARG A 10 18.16 -29.62 -34.28
C ARG A 10 17.70 -29.60 -32.83
N ASP A 11 17.10 -28.48 -32.42
CA ASP A 11 16.37 -28.35 -31.16
C ASP A 11 15.21 -29.34 -31.21
N ASP A 12 15.46 -30.59 -30.83
CA ASP A 12 14.40 -31.59 -30.79
C ASP A 12 13.44 -31.17 -29.66
N PRO A 13 12.14 -31.00 -29.94
CA PRO A 13 11.19 -30.55 -28.93
C PRO A 13 11.07 -31.59 -27.82
N TYR A 14 11.01 -31.14 -26.57
CA TYR A 14 10.83 -31.97 -25.39
C TYR A 14 9.36 -32.38 -25.26
N HIS A 15 9.10 -33.69 -25.27
CA HIS A 15 7.77 -34.22 -24.99
C HIS A 15 7.50 -34.12 -23.49
N PHE A 16 6.50 -33.33 -23.08
CA PHE A 16 6.15 -33.18 -21.67
C PHE A 16 5.07 -34.17 -21.24
N PHE A 17 3.90 -34.13 -21.89
CA PHE A 17 2.76 -35.02 -21.62
C PHE A 17 1.67 -34.81 -22.69
N GLY A 18 1.04 -35.90 -23.14
CA GLY A 18 -0.02 -35.84 -24.16
C GLY A 18 0.50 -35.18 -25.45
N ASP A 19 -0.23 -34.17 -25.93
CA ASP A 19 0.15 -33.38 -27.10
C ASP A 19 0.95 -32.10 -26.74
N LEU A 20 1.41 -31.96 -25.49
CA LEU A 20 2.22 -30.83 -25.06
C LEU A 20 3.72 -31.09 -25.32
N TRP A 21 4.25 -30.35 -26.29
CA TRP A 21 5.66 -30.29 -26.63
C TRP A 21 6.23 -28.92 -26.25
N LEU A 22 7.38 -28.93 -25.58
CA LEU A 22 8.09 -27.76 -25.07
C LEU A 22 9.48 -27.67 -25.71
N GLU A 23 10.13 -26.51 -25.58
CA GLU A 23 11.50 -26.29 -25.99
C GLU A 23 12.48 -27.11 -25.12
N SER A 24 13.72 -27.32 -25.59
CA SER A 24 14.72 -28.11 -24.85
C SER A 24 14.92 -27.54 -23.44
N PRO A 25 14.73 -28.33 -22.38
CA PRO A 25 14.80 -27.84 -21.01
C PRO A 25 16.20 -27.36 -20.63
N GLU A 26 17.26 -27.97 -21.18
CA GLU A 26 18.66 -27.61 -20.89
C GLU A 26 19.02 -26.18 -21.29
N GLU A 27 18.28 -25.60 -22.25
CA GLU A 27 18.51 -24.25 -22.75
C GLU A 27 17.63 -23.20 -22.07
N HIS A 28 16.52 -23.62 -21.45
CA HIS A 28 15.48 -22.73 -20.93
C HIS A 28 15.33 -22.77 -19.41
N LEU A 29 15.81 -23.82 -18.75
CA LEU A 29 15.68 -24.01 -17.30
C LEU A 29 17.01 -23.81 -16.57
N SER A 30 16.93 -23.25 -15.37
CA SER A 30 18.07 -23.24 -14.44
C SER A 30 18.43 -24.66 -13.96
N ARG A 31 19.61 -24.84 -13.36
CA ARG A 31 20.03 -26.15 -12.81
C ARG A 31 19.07 -26.70 -11.74
N GLU A 32 18.47 -25.81 -10.95
CA GLU A 32 17.50 -26.17 -9.90
C GLU A 32 16.18 -26.63 -10.52
N GLU A 33 15.71 -25.92 -11.55
CA GLU A 33 14.49 -26.27 -12.29
C GLU A 33 14.65 -27.56 -13.08
N LEU A 34 15.82 -27.79 -13.70
CA LEU A 34 16.17 -29.06 -14.35
C LEU A 34 16.15 -30.22 -13.35
N SER A 35 16.80 -30.06 -12.19
CA SER A 35 16.80 -31.10 -11.16
C SER A 35 15.38 -31.44 -10.69
N ARG A 36 14.52 -30.42 -10.61
CA ARG A 36 13.12 -30.58 -10.27
C ARG A 36 12.33 -31.30 -11.38
N LEU A 37 12.54 -30.95 -12.64
CA LEU A 37 11.93 -31.64 -13.79
C LEU A 37 12.32 -33.13 -13.79
N MET A 38 13.60 -33.45 -13.65
CA MET A 38 14.11 -34.83 -13.59
C MET A 38 13.50 -35.64 -12.43
N ALA A 39 13.14 -34.99 -11.32
CA ALA A 39 12.47 -35.65 -10.20
C ALA A 39 11.00 -35.97 -10.51
N PHE A 40 10.32 -35.17 -11.32
CA PHE A 40 8.92 -35.37 -11.70
C PHE A 40 8.73 -36.19 -12.97
N GLU A 41 9.71 -36.24 -13.86
CA GLU A 41 9.64 -36.94 -15.15
C GLU A 41 9.17 -38.40 -15.01
N PRO A 42 9.69 -39.23 -14.08
CA PRO A 42 9.19 -40.59 -13.91
C PRO A 42 7.71 -40.65 -13.49
N LEU A 43 7.25 -39.67 -12.69
CA LEU A 43 5.87 -39.60 -12.21
C LEU A 43 4.91 -39.14 -13.34
N ILE A 44 5.37 -38.23 -14.20
CA ILE A 44 4.65 -37.77 -15.38
C ILE A 44 4.49 -38.94 -16.37
N CYS A 45 5.57 -39.68 -16.64
CA CYS A 45 5.52 -40.86 -17.50
C CYS A 45 4.61 -41.97 -16.92
N ASP A 46 4.61 -42.22 -15.60
CA ASP A 46 3.66 -43.16 -14.97
C ASP A 46 2.21 -42.75 -15.18
N LEU A 47 1.90 -41.46 -14.98
CA LEU A 47 0.55 -40.94 -15.20
C LEU A 47 0.10 -41.11 -16.65
N GLU A 48 0.99 -40.86 -17.62
CA GLU A 48 0.66 -40.95 -19.05
C GLU A 48 0.30 -42.39 -19.46
N ASN A 49 1.07 -43.36 -18.99
CA ASN A 49 0.88 -44.77 -19.31
C ASN A 49 -0.22 -45.47 -18.49
N ARG A 50 -0.76 -44.80 -17.46
CA ARG A 50 -1.80 -45.37 -16.60
C ARG A 50 -3.10 -45.59 -17.38
N ILE A 51 -3.53 -46.85 -17.44
CA ILE A 51 -4.85 -47.27 -17.95
C ILE A 51 -5.85 -47.18 -16.78
N GLN A 52 -6.98 -46.52 -17.00
CA GLN A 52 -8.00 -46.38 -15.96
C GLN A 52 -8.92 -47.60 -15.83
N GLY A 53 -9.30 -47.87 -14.57
CA GLY A 53 -10.20 -48.94 -14.19
C GLY A 53 -11.69 -48.56 -14.24
N SER A 54 -12.50 -49.61 -14.41
CA SER A 54 -13.96 -49.73 -14.51
C SER A 54 -14.88 -48.52 -14.29
N ALA A 55 -15.91 -48.44 -15.15
CA ALA A 55 -17.09 -47.60 -15.02
C ALA A 55 -17.71 -47.66 -13.62
N HIS A 56 -17.59 -46.56 -12.87
CA HIS A 56 -18.26 -46.39 -11.59
C HIS A 56 -19.68 -45.86 -11.80
N ASP A 57 -20.62 -46.33 -10.97
CA ASP A 57 -22.00 -45.87 -11.03
C ASP A 57 -22.17 -44.52 -10.30
N ILE A 58 -21.88 -43.44 -11.03
CA ILE A 58 -22.07 -42.06 -10.56
C ILE A 58 -23.52 -41.81 -10.13
N ARG A 59 -24.51 -42.47 -10.76
CA ARG A 59 -25.93 -42.21 -10.46
C ARG A 59 -26.29 -42.69 -9.07
N ASN A 60 -25.78 -43.86 -8.66
CA ASN A 60 -25.96 -44.35 -7.30
C ASN A 60 -25.26 -43.45 -6.28
N ALA A 61 -24.01 -43.05 -6.56
CA ALA A 61 -23.27 -42.13 -5.69
C ALA A 61 -23.99 -40.79 -5.53
N PHE A 62 -24.53 -40.23 -6.62
CA PHE A 62 -25.31 -38.99 -6.60
C PHE A 62 -26.63 -39.15 -5.83
N SER A 63 -27.28 -40.30 -5.95
CA SER A 63 -28.52 -40.59 -5.20
C SER A 63 -28.27 -40.64 -3.69
N SER A 64 -27.15 -41.25 -3.26
CA SER A 64 -26.73 -41.24 -1.85
C SER A 64 -26.35 -39.84 -1.36
N PHE A 65 -25.67 -39.06 -2.19
CA PHE A 65 -25.38 -37.65 -1.91
C PHE A 65 -26.67 -36.83 -1.74
N ALA A 66 -27.63 -36.97 -2.65
CA ALA A 66 -28.88 -36.23 -2.63
C ALA A 66 -29.71 -36.50 -1.37
N LEU A 67 -29.72 -37.76 -0.91
CA LEU A 67 -30.37 -38.15 0.35
C LEU A 67 -29.72 -37.43 1.54
N ARG A 68 -28.39 -37.57 1.71
CA ARG A 68 -27.64 -36.94 2.81
C ARG A 68 -27.82 -35.42 2.83
N GLU A 69 -27.76 -34.80 1.66
CA GLU A 69 -27.87 -33.35 1.52
C GLU A 69 -29.28 -32.87 1.91
N THR A 70 -30.32 -33.60 1.50
CA THR A 70 -31.71 -33.26 1.85
C THR A 70 -31.95 -33.44 3.34
N GLU A 71 -31.49 -34.54 3.94
CA GLU A 71 -31.57 -34.80 5.38
C GLU A 71 -30.87 -33.70 6.20
N ALA A 72 -29.74 -33.18 5.71
CA ALA A 72 -29.02 -32.09 6.36
C ALA A 72 -29.80 -30.75 6.33
N TRP A 73 -30.54 -30.45 5.27
CA TRP A 73 -31.43 -29.28 5.27
C TRP A 73 -32.67 -29.49 6.13
N GLU A 74 -33.23 -30.70 6.13
CA GLU A 74 -34.38 -31.05 6.98
C GLU A 74 -34.03 -30.91 8.46
N SER A 75 -32.80 -31.27 8.87
CA SER A 75 -32.32 -31.08 10.25
C SER A 75 -32.27 -29.60 10.66
N LEU A 76 -32.07 -28.69 9.69
CA LEU A 76 -32.17 -27.23 9.86
C LEU A 76 -33.62 -26.71 9.76
N GLY A 77 -34.60 -27.62 9.69
CA GLY A 77 -36.02 -27.31 9.64
C GLY A 77 -36.51 -26.84 8.27
N VAL A 78 -35.76 -27.10 7.19
CA VAL A 78 -36.05 -26.60 5.84
C VAL A 78 -36.07 -27.75 4.83
N GLU A 79 -37.17 -27.88 4.10
CA GLU A 79 -37.23 -28.78 2.96
C GLU A 79 -36.74 -28.05 1.70
N ARG A 80 -35.73 -28.61 1.03
CA ARG A 80 -35.20 -28.07 -0.23
C ARG A 80 -35.43 -29.04 -1.38
N SER A 81 -35.85 -28.51 -2.53
CA SER A 81 -36.24 -29.37 -3.66
C SER A 81 -35.07 -30.17 -4.22
N LEU A 82 -35.26 -31.49 -4.37
CA LEU A 82 -34.34 -32.38 -5.08
C LEU A 82 -34.14 -31.99 -6.54
N LYS A 83 -35.14 -31.34 -7.18
CA LYS A 83 -35.08 -30.91 -8.58
C LYS A 83 -34.03 -29.82 -8.84
N LEU A 84 -33.49 -29.22 -7.79
CA LEU A 84 -32.43 -28.22 -7.86
C LEU A 84 -31.04 -28.82 -7.61
N LEU A 85 -30.95 -30.12 -7.29
CA LEU A 85 -29.68 -30.84 -7.29
C LEU A 85 -29.30 -31.21 -8.73
N VAL A 86 -28.02 -31.08 -9.03
CA VAL A 86 -27.46 -31.18 -10.38
C VAL A 86 -26.35 -32.22 -10.40
N GLN A 87 -26.49 -33.22 -11.27
CA GLN A 87 -25.52 -34.29 -11.45
C GLN A 87 -24.43 -33.90 -12.46
N PRO A 88 -23.21 -34.47 -12.33
CA PRO A 88 -22.15 -34.33 -13.31
C PRO A 88 -22.58 -34.73 -14.73
N SER A 89 -21.93 -34.16 -15.73
CA SER A 89 -22.20 -34.42 -17.15
C SER A 89 -20.96 -34.93 -17.88
N GLY A 90 -21.15 -35.68 -18.96
CA GLY A 90 -20.05 -36.25 -19.75
C GLY A 90 -19.57 -37.61 -19.27
N ASP A 91 -18.58 -38.17 -19.96
CA ASP A 91 -18.01 -39.47 -19.64
C ASP A 91 -17.08 -39.36 -18.43
N VAL A 92 -17.31 -40.19 -17.41
CA VAL A 92 -16.40 -40.30 -16.25
C VAL A 92 -15.00 -40.71 -16.66
N GLY A 93 -14.84 -41.44 -17.77
CA GLY A 93 -13.56 -41.84 -18.33
C GLY A 93 -12.85 -40.77 -19.16
N ALA A 94 -13.41 -39.56 -19.30
CA ALA A 94 -12.79 -38.50 -20.07
C ALA A 94 -11.42 -38.10 -19.48
N VAL A 95 -10.44 -37.85 -20.36
CA VAL A 95 -9.06 -37.47 -19.97
C VAL A 95 -9.00 -36.08 -19.36
N VAL A 96 -9.96 -35.21 -19.73
CA VAL A 96 -10.08 -33.84 -19.23
C VAL A 96 -11.36 -33.70 -18.40
N ALA A 97 -11.27 -33.01 -17.26
CA ALA A 97 -12.42 -32.59 -16.49
C ALA A 97 -12.51 -31.07 -16.34
N CYS A 98 -13.74 -30.55 -16.28
CA CYS A 98 -14.06 -29.17 -15.94
C CYS A 98 -14.77 -29.13 -14.58
N HIS A 99 -14.16 -28.44 -13.63
CA HIS A 99 -14.65 -28.29 -12.27
C HIS A 99 -15.07 -26.84 -12.03
N LEU A 100 -16.36 -26.62 -11.84
CA LEU A 100 -16.95 -25.31 -11.56
C LEU A 100 -17.40 -25.20 -10.09
N HIS A 101 -17.82 -24.01 -9.65
CA HIS A 101 -18.18 -23.81 -8.25
C HIS A 101 -19.57 -24.38 -7.91
N ASN A 102 -20.63 -23.79 -8.46
CA ASN A 102 -21.99 -24.24 -8.26
C ASN A 102 -22.86 -23.81 -9.45
N PRO A 103 -23.88 -24.58 -9.81
CA PRO A 103 -24.84 -24.14 -10.79
C PRO A 103 -25.74 -23.05 -10.18
N THR A 104 -26.21 -22.11 -10.99
CA THR A 104 -27.15 -21.07 -10.55
C THR A 104 -28.55 -21.30 -11.11
N PHE A 105 -29.52 -20.52 -10.65
CA PHE A 105 -30.88 -20.50 -11.22
C PHE A 105 -30.92 -19.94 -12.65
N TYR A 106 -29.86 -19.29 -13.12
CA TYR A 106 -29.81 -18.64 -14.43
C TYR A 106 -29.62 -19.67 -15.56
N ALA A 107 -30.69 -20.41 -15.84
CA ALA A 107 -30.87 -21.26 -17.01
C ALA A 107 -32.31 -21.09 -17.56
N LYS A 108 -32.53 -21.41 -18.84
CA LYS A 108 -33.89 -21.42 -19.40
C LYS A 108 -34.80 -22.44 -18.70
N ASP A 109 -34.21 -23.57 -18.30
CA ASP A 109 -34.83 -24.56 -17.43
C ASP A 109 -33.97 -24.78 -16.18
N PRO A 110 -34.29 -24.08 -15.06
CA PRO A 110 -33.58 -24.26 -13.80
C PRO A 110 -33.79 -25.63 -13.15
N TYR A 111 -34.74 -26.45 -13.62
CA TYR A 111 -34.99 -27.79 -13.06
C TYR A 111 -34.25 -28.89 -13.83
N CYS A 112 -33.49 -28.53 -14.87
CA CYS A 112 -32.57 -29.45 -15.51
C CYS A 112 -31.51 -29.88 -14.48
N GLN A 113 -31.46 -31.18 -14.18
CA GLN A 113 -30.57 -31.76 -13.17
C GLN A 113 -29.21 -32.17 -13.74
N GLU A 114 -28.78 -31.60 -14.86
CA GLU A 114 -27.47 -31.85 -15.46
C GLU A 114 -26.60 -30.60 -15.43
N THR A 115 -25.32 -30.76 -15.07
CA THR A 115 -24.36 -29.65 -15.02
C THR A 115 -24.22 -28.98 -16.39
N GLU A 116 -24.23 -29.74 -17.48
CA GLU A 116 -24.14 -29.19 -18.84
C GLU A 116 -25.45 -28.60 -19.36
N THR A 117 -26.00 -27.61 -18.66
CA THR A 117 -27.14 -26.85 -19.14
C THR A 117 -26.69 -25.76 -20.11
N LYS A 118 -26.72 -26.00 -21.43
CA LYS A 118 -26.28 -25.03 -22.48
C LYS A 118 -27.00 -23.68 -22.50
N SER A 119 -28.13 -23.57 -21.81
CA SER A 119 -28.85 -22.30 -21.64
C SER A 119 -28.31 -21.44 -20.49
N ASN A 120 -27.47 -22.02 -19.63
CA ASN A 120 -26.72 -21.29 -18.62
C ASN A 120 -25.54 -20.55 -19.29
N PRO A 121 -25.39 -19.23 -19.07
CA PRO A 121 -24.34 -18.43 -19.71
C PRO A 121 -22.92 -18.95 -19.48
N THR A 122 -22.59 -19.37 -18.25
CA THR A 122 -21.27 -19.86 -17.87
C THR A 122 -20.94 -21.17 -18.59
N ILE A 123 -21.86 -22.14 -18.54
CA ILE A 123 -21.70 -23.43 -19.21
C ILE A 123 -21.63 -23.28 -20.73
N GLN A 124 -22.40 -22.34 -21.29
CA GLN A 124 -22.37 -22.03 -22.71
C GLN A 124 -20.99 -21.53 -23.16
N GLN A 125 -20.32 -20.69 -22.36
CA GLN A 125 -18.95 -20.26 -22.65
C GLN A 125 -17.95 -21.42 -22.58
N VAL A 126 -18.02 -22.27 -21.54
CA VAL A 126 -17.14 -23.45 -21.40
C VAL A 126 -17.28 -24.35 -22.63
N ASN A 127 -18.52 -24.60 -23.06
CA ASN A 127 -18.83 -25.32 -24.30
C ASN A 127 -18.23 -24.65 -25.54
N GLN A 128 -18.40 -23.33 -25.70
CA GLN A 128 -17.91 -22.61 -26.89
C GLN A 128 -16.38 -22.47 -26.94
N ALA A 129 -15.72 -22.49 -25.78
CA ALA A 129 -14.27 -22.60 -25.68
C ALA A 129 -13.76 -23.99 -26.12
N GLY A 130 -14.64 -24.99 -26.23
CA GLY A 130 -14.30 -26.34 -26.71
C GLY A 130 -14.34 -27.42 -25.64
N PHE A 131 -14.81 -27.11 -24.43
CA PHE A 131 -14.92 -28.07 -23.33
C PHE A 131 -16.39 -28.42 -23.10
N SER A 132 -16.80 -29.62 -23.51
CA SER A 132 -18.19 -30.07 -23.45
C SER A 132 -18.27 -31.50 -22.92
N SER A 133 -19.48 -31.97 -22.60
CA SER A 133 -19.70 -33.37 -22.18
C SER A 133 -19.26 -34.41 -23.23
N GLN A 134 -19.03 -34.01 -24.48
CA GLN A 134 -18.55 -34.88 -25.56
C GLN A 134 -17.08 -35.24 -25.44
N ASN A 135 -16.27 -34.40 -24.80
CA ASN A 135 -14.81 -34.58 -24.69
C ASN A 135 -14.27 -34.36 -23.27
N CYS A 136 -15.11 -33.92 -22.33
CA CYS A 136 -14.76 -33.63 -20.96
C CYS A 136 -15.79 -34.20 -19.97
N PHE A 137 -15.33 -34.50 -18.76
CA PHE A 137 -16.20 -34.70 -17.60
C PHE A 137 -16.47 -33.35 -16.92
N ILE A 138 -17.72 -32.94 -16.72
CA ILE A 138 -18.08 -31.63 -16.18
C ILE A 138 -18.82 -31.82 -14.85
N PHE A 139 -18.32 -31.20 -13.79
CA PHE A 139 -18.94 -31.27 -12.47
C PHE A 139 -18.77 -29.96 -11.69
N ASP A 140 -19.60 -29.79 -10.66
CA ASP A 140 -19.57 -28.66 -9.75
C ASP A 140 -19.03 -29.08 -8.39
N HIS A 141 -18.38 -28.14 -7.69
CA HIS A 141 -17.96 -28.30 -6.30
C HIS A 141 -19.17 -28.46 -5.38
N ILE A 142 -20.21 -27.65 -5.62
CA ILE A 142 -21.50 -27.67 -4.93
C ILE A 142 -22.58 -28.02 -5.96
N CYS A 143 -23.12 -29.23 -5.84
CA CYS A 143 -24.08 -29.82 -6.77
C CYS A 143 -25.53 -29.32 -6.58
N ARG A 144 -25.75 -28.12 -6.02
CA ARG A 144 -27.07 -27.50 -5.84
C ARG A 144 -27.17 -26.18 -6.57
N ARG A 145 -28.29 -25.95 -7.26
CA ARG A 145 -28.64 -24.64 -7.80
C ARG A 145 -28.97 -23.68 -6.68
N ASP A 146 -28.13 -22.67 -6.56
CA ASP A 146 -28.28 -21.55 -5.65
C ASP A 146 -27.52 -20.34 -6.20
N ARG A 147 -27.74 -19.17 -5.59
CA ARG A 147 -26.86 -18.05 -5.83
C ARG A 147 -25.51 -18.33 -5.18
N THR A 148 -24.44 -18.07 -5.91
CA THR A 148 -23.09 -18.31 -5.40
C THR A 148 -22.82 -17.50 -4.14
N GLU A 149 -23.33 -16.27 -4.04
CA GLU A 149 -23.19 -15.45 -2.83
C GLU A 149 -23.83 -16.11 -1.61
N ASP A 150 -25.02 -16.70 -1.79
CA ASP A 150 -25.76 -17.35 -0.70
C ASP A 150 -25.05 -18.63 -0.24
N VAL A 151 -24.49 -19.40 -1.18
CA VAL A 151 -23.65 -20.56 -0.85
C VAL A 151 -22.47 -20.16 0.01
N LEU A 152 -21.71 -19.14 -0.41
CA LEU A 152 -20.53 -18.67 0.31
C LEU A 152 -20.88 -18.08 1.69
N LEU A 153 -22.04 -17.43 1.81
CA LEU A 153 -22.47 -16.79 3.04
C LEU A 153 -23.08 -17.78 4.02
N PHE A 154 -23.92 -18.73 3.59
CA PHE A 154 -24.76 -19.49 4.51
C PHE A 154 -24.35 -20.95 4.69
N TYR A 155 -23.74 -21.59 3.70
CA TYR A 155 -23.43 -23.00 3.83
C TYR A 155 -22.37 -23.19 4.92
N ASN A 156 -22.74 -23.94 5.96
CA ASN A 156 -21.85 -24.28 7.07
C ASN A 156 -20.98 -25.50 6.70
N ASP A 157 -20.04 -25.84 7.58
CA ASP A 157 -19.11 -26.95 7.35
C ASP A 157 -19.83 -28.31 7.18
N GLU A 158 -21.00 -28.50 7.80
CA GLU A 158 -21.80 -29.71 7.66
C GLU A 158 -22.35 -29.88 6.24
N ILE A 159 -23.06 -28.86 5.72
CA ILE A 159 -23.61 -28.90 4.36
C ILE A 159 -22.48 -28.94 3.33
N LEU A 160 -21.45 -28.10 3.50
CA LEU A 160 -20.30 -28.09 2.60
C LEU A 160 -19.59 -29.43 2.59
N GLY A 161 -19.40 -30.07 3.75
CA GLY A 161 -18.76 -31.37 3.86
C GLY A 161 -19.47 -32.46 3.06
N ILE A 162 -20.80 -32.44 2.99
CA ILE A 162 -21.58 -33.41 2.17
C ILE A 162 -21.27 -33.24 0.68
N HIS A 163 -21.17 -32.01 0.19
CA HIS A 163 -20.80 -31.72 -1.19
C HIS A 163 -19.34 -32.07 -1.47
N GLU A 164 -18.42 -31.67 -0.59
CA GLU A 164 -16.99 -31.94 -0.71
C GLU A 164 -16.69 -33.45 -0.67
N ASP A 165 -17.37 -34.23 0.18
CA ASP A 165 -17.29 -35.70 0.21
C ASP A 165 -17.66 -36.31 -1.14
N PHE A 166 -18.79 -35.88 -1.72
CA PHE A 166 -19.26 -36.37 -3.01
C PHE A 166 -18.29 -35.98 -4.14
N MET A 167 -17.86 -34.71 -4.17
CA MET A 167 -16.91 -34.18 -5.14
C MET A 167 -15.56 -34.92 -5.06
N LEU A 168 -15.01 -35.15 -3.87
CA LEU A 168 -13.77 -35.90 -3.68
C LEU A 168 -13.93 -37.36 -4.11
N SER A 169 -15.09 -37.97 -3.85
CA SER A 169 -15.43 -39.32 -4.34
C SER A 169 -15.43 -39.36 -5.87
N LEU A 170 -16.06 -38.39 -6.53
CA LEU A 170 -16.02 -38.26 -7.99
C LEU A 170 -14.59 -38.13 -8.51
N ARG A 171 -13.77 -37.26 -7.91
CA ARG A 171 -12.36 -37.09 -8.32
C ARG A 171 -11.55 -38.37 -8.24
N ARG A 172 -11.76 -39.18 -7.18
CA ARG A 172 -11.05 -40.46 -7.02
C ARG A 172 -11.43 -41.47 -8.11
N GLN A 173 -12.64 -41.36 -8.64
CA GLN A 173 -13.19 -42.29 -9.62
C GLN A 173 -13.04 -41.79 -11.07
N MET A 174 -12.90 -40.49 -11.28
CA MET A 174 -12.84 -39.91 -12.62
C MET A 174 -11.54 -40.27 -13.36
N GLY A 175 -11.68 -40.39 -14.67
CA GLY A 175 -10.62 -40.67 -15.61
C GLY A 175 -9.73 -39.47 -15.95
N ALA A 176 -10.05 -38.30 -15.42
CA ALA A 176 -9.36 -37.09 -15.81
C ALA A 176 -7.91 -37.08 -15.28
N LYS A 177 -6.97 -37.04 -16.22
CA LYS A 177 -5.54 -36.76 -15.96
C LYS A 177 -5.27 -35.26 -15.94
N VAL A 178 -6.16 -34.47 -16.55
CA VAL A 178 -6.12 -33.01 -16.56
C VAL A 178 -7.44 -32.47 -16.02
N GLU A 179 -7.39 -31.58 -15.05
CA GLU A 179 -8.56 -30.93 -14.49
C GLU A 179 -8.45 -29.42 -14.57
N ILE A 180 -9.47 -28.80 -15.15
CA ILE A 180 -9.59 -27.36 -15.29
C ILE A 180 -10.54 -26.85 -14.21
N CYS A 181 -9.98 -26.14 -13.23
CA CYS A 181 -10.70 -25.55 -12.12
C CYS A 181 -11.07 -24.10 -12.45
N TRP A 182 -12.36 -23.84 -12.63
CA TRP A 182 -12.89 -22.56 -13.08
C TRP A 182 -13.24 -21.65 -11.90
N GLY A 183 -12.40 -20.66 -11.64
CA GLY A 183 -12.65 -19.60 -10.69
C GLY A 183 -11.94 -19.74 -9.34
N ARG A 184 -11.86 -18.60 -8.64
CA ARG A 184 -11.09 -18.47 -7.40
C ARG A 184 -11.63 -19.35 -6.27
N HIS A 185 -12.95 -19.42 -6.08
CA HIS A 185 -13.52 -20.18 -4.96
C HIS A 185 -13.17 -21.67 -5.06
N VAL A 186 -13.22 -22.25 -6.26
CA VAL A 186 -12.76 -23.61 -6.53
C VAL A 186 -11.26 -23.72 -6.24
N ARG A 187 -10.43 -22.78 -6.72
CA ARG A 187 -8.98 -22.77 -6.47
C ARG A 187 -8.63 -22.80 -4.98
N GLU A 188 -9.20 -21.90 -4.18
CA GLU A 188 -8.87 -21.80 -2.76
C GLU A 188 -9.36 -23.03 -1.98
N ARG A 189 -10.50 -23.62 -2.36
CA ARG A 189 -10.99 -24.88 -1.78
C ARG A 189 -10.08 -26.04 -2.15
N MET A 190 -9.73 -26.18 -3.43
CA MET A 190 -8.85 -27.24 -3.91
C MET A 190 -7.48 -27.23 -3.23
N LYS A 191 -6.88 -26.04 -3.04
CA LYS A 191 -5.62 -25.90 -2.29
C LYS A 191 -5.71 -26.33 -0.82
N LYS A 192 -6.90 -26.36 -0.23
CA LYS A 192 -7.14 -26.85 1.13
C LYS A 192 -7.40 -28.35 1.18
N LEU A 193 -8.06 -28.89 0.16
CA LEU A 193 -8.58 -30.26 0.16
C LEU A 193 -7.60 -31.30 -0.39
N VAL A 194 -6.70 -30.91 -1.30
CA VAL A 194 -5.74 -31.83 -1.92
C VAL A 194 -4.33 -31.27 -1.92
N ASN A 195 -3.34 -32.16 -2.04
CA ASN A 195 -1.93 -31.77 -2.08
C ASN A 195 -1.52 -31.35 -3.49
N LEU A 196 -1.36 -30.05 -3.69
CA LEU A 196 -1.01 -29.45 -4.98
C LEU A 196 0.40 -28.83 -4.94
N VAL A 197 1.25 -29.26 -5.86
CA VAL A 197 2.61 -28.73 -6.02
C VAL A 197 2.68 -27.85 -7.27
N PRO A 198 2.98 -26.54 -7.15
CA PRO A 198 3.03 -25.64 -8.31
C PRO A 198 4.21 -25.98 -9.23
N PHE A 199 3.98 -26.04 -10.54
CA PHE A 199 4.97 -26.40 -11.55
C PHE A 199 4.88 -25.42 -12.72
N LYS A 200 5.92 -24.60 -12.90
CA LYS A 200 5.98 -23.61 -13.99
C LYS A 200 6.46 -24.26 -15.27
N LEU A 201 5.79 -23.94 -16.37
CA LEU A 201 6.26 -24.29 -17.70
C LEU A 201 7.33 -23.29 -18.17
N TRP A 202 7.92 -23.56 -19.33
CA TRP A 202 8.99 -22.75 -19.92
C TRP A 202 8.74 -22.50 -21.41
N GLY A 203 9.65 -21.75 -22.02
CA GLY A 203 9.57 -21.36 -23.43
C GLY A 203 8.30 -20.59 -23.74
N GLN A 204 7.59 -20.96 -24.81
CA GLN A 204 6.34 -20.29 -25.21
C GLN A 204 5.22 -20.34 -24.14
N PHE A 205 5.32 -21.21 -23.14
CA PHE A 205 4.37 -21.34 -22.03
C PHE A 205 4.93 -20.86 -20.68
N GLN A 206 6.02 -20.07 -20.66
CA GLN A 206 6.65 -19.59 -19.42
C GLN A 206 5.71 -18.87 -18.43
N ASP A 207 4.61 -18.29 -18.92
CA ASP A 207 3.60 -17.59 -18.12
C ASP A 207 2.53 -18.53 -17.52
N VAL A 208 2.64 -19.84 -17.75
CA VAL A 208 1.71 -20.87 -17.27
C VAL A 208 2.30 -21.59 -16.06
N GLU A 209 1.57 -21.54 -14.96
CA GLU A 209 1.82 -22.36 -13.77
C GLU A 209 0.74 -23.44 -13.64
N LEU A 210 1.16 -24.70 -13.78
CA LEU A 210 0.36 -25.89 -13.51
C LEU A 210 0.44 -26.26 -12.02
N TYR A 211 -0.46 -27.12 -11.58
CA TYR A 211 -0.40 -27.74 -10.26
C TYR A 211 -0.41 -29.25 -10.39
N LEU A 212 0.60 -29.91 -9.82
CA LEU A 212 0.72 -31.36 -9.78
C LEU A 212 0.01 -31.86 -8.52
N GLU A 213 -1.05 -32.65 -8.68
CA GLU A 213 -1.71 -33.27 -7.53
C GLU A 213 -1.00 -34.57 -7.16
N LEU A 214 -0.52 -34.64 -5.92
CA LEU A 214 0.23 -35.78 -5.40
C LEU A 214 -0.55 -36.51 -4.31
N GLU A 215 -0.72 -37.82 -4.46
CA GLU A 215 -1.27 -38.71 -3.44
C GLU A 215 -0.28 -39.86 -3.23
N ASP A 216 0.16 -40.08 -1.98
CA ASP A 216 1.16 -41.10 -1.62
C ASP A 216 2.42 -41.08 -2.53
N GLN A 217 2.93 -39.88 -2.80
CA GLN A 217 4.08 -39.62 -3.70
C GLN A 217 3.86 -40.01 -5.17
N ARG A 218 2.62 -40.26 -5.57
CA ARG A 218 2.24 -40.50 -6.96
C ARG A 218 1.58 -39.27 -7.56
N LEU A 219 1.92 -38.96 -8.80
CA LEU A 219 1.18 -37.98 -9.57
C LEU A 219 -0.18 -38.57 -9.99
N ILE A 220 -1.25 -37.88 -9.62
CA ILE A 220 -2.62 -38.30 -9.91
C ILE A 220 -3.19 -37.53 -11.08
N ARG A 221 -2.95 -36.21 -11.16
CA ARG A 221 -3.46 -35.34 -12.22
C ARG A 221 -2.72 -34.01 -12.29
N PHE A 222 -2.81 -33.37 -13.45
CA PHE A 222 -2.51 -31.96 -13.65
C PHE A 222 -3.75 -31.13 -13.35
N VAL A 223 -3.63 -30.13 -12.49
CA VAL A 223 -4.67 -29.16 -12.18
C VAL A 223 -4.30 -27.81 -12.77
N VAL A 224 -5.22 -27.25 -13.56
CA VAL A 224 -5.09 -25.97 -14.24
C VAL A 224 -6.13 -25.01 -13.68
N PHE A 225 -5.69 -23.97 -12.98
CA PHE A 225 -6.59 -22.94 -12.47
C PHE A 225 -6.78 -21.85 -13.51
N VAL A 226 -8.04 -21.56 -13.83
CA VAL A 226 -8.42 -20.54 -14.81
C VAL A 226 -9.45 -19.58 -14.22
N ALA A 227 -9.61 -18.40 -14.82
CA ALA A 227 -10.66 -17.47 -14.39
C ALA A 227 -12.04 -18.07 -14.67
N HIS A 228 -13.00 -17.76 -13.81
CA HIS A 228 -14.39 -18.21 -13.99
C HIS A 228 -14.97 -17.58 -15.27
N PRO A 229 -15.79 -18.29 -16.08
CA PRO A 229 -16.30 -17.74 -17.36
C PRO A 229 -17.06 -16.42 -17.19
N GLN A 230 -17.73 -16.25 -16.04
CA GLN A 230 -18.43 -15.00 -15.73
C GLN A 230 -17.50 -13.77 -15.68
N PHE A 231 -16.20 -13.95 -15.41
CA PHE A 231 -15.21 -12.88 -15.44
C PHE A 231 -15.16 -12.16 -16.79
N PHE A 232 -15.42 -12.87 -17.88
CA PHE A 232 -15.30 -12.35 -19.24
C PHE A 232 -16.57 -11.68 -19.78
N PHE A 233 -17.69 -11.68 -19.04
CA PHE A 233 -18.94 -11.05 -19.53
C PHE A 233 -18.90 -9.51 -19.59
N TYR A 234 -18.06 -8.89 -18.77
CA TYR A 234 -18.28 -7.50 -18.35
C TYR A 234 -17.33 -6.50 -19.02
N HIS A 235 -16.62 -6.91 -20.07
CA HIS A 235 -15.71 -6.05 -20.82
C HIS A 235 -16.25 -5.82 -22.23
N GLY A 236 -16.50 -4.55 -22.56
CA GLY A 236 -17.05 -4.15 -23.85
C GLY A 236 -16.16 -4.58 -25.03
N PHE A 237 -16.75 -5.11 -26.10
CA PHE A 237 -15.95 -5.64 -27.21
C PHE A 237 -15.16 -4.53 -27.95
N PHE A 238 -15.71 -3.33 -28.07
CA PHE A 238 -15.09 -2.24 -28.83
C PHE A 238 -14.55 -1.08 -27.98
N THR A 239 -14.66 -1.16 -26.65
CA THR A 239 -14.11 -0.11 -25.78
C THR A 239 -12.60 -0.28 -25.64
N GLU A 240 -11.87 0.81 -25.47
CA GLU A 240 -10.40 0.75 -25.29
C GLU A 240 -10.02 -0.18 -24.12
N ASN A 241 -10.73 -0.07 -23.00
CA ASN A 241 -10.55 -0.94 -21.84
C ASN A 241 -10.81 -2.41 -22.16
N GLY A 242 -11.82 -2.71 -22.98
CA GLY A 242 -12.12 -4.08 -23.36
C GLY A 242 -11.14 -4.67 -24.39
N VAL A 243 -10.59 -3.85 -25.28
CA VAL A 243 -9.49 -4.26 -26.17
C VAL A 243 -8.24 -4.63 -25.35
N ARG A 244 -7.86 -3.78 -24.39
CA ARG A 244 -6.74 -4.05 -23.49
C ARG A 244 -6.96 -5.29 -22.63
N PHE A 245 -8.13 -5.43 -22.02
CA PHE A 245 -8.51 -6.61 -21.24
C PHE A 245 -8.38 -7.91 -22.05
N ARG A 246 -8.72 -7.89 -23.35
CA ARG A 246 -8.55 -9.06 -24.21
C ARG A 246 -7.08 -9.37 -24.49
N ALA A 247 -6.28 -8.33 -24.77
CA ALA A 247 -4.84 -8.48 -25.01
C ALA A 247 -4.04 -8.93 -23.77
N THR A 248 -4.60 -8.81 -22.56
CA THR A 248 -3.97 -9.22 -21.31
C THR A 248 -4.64 -10.46 -20.70
N SER A 249 -5.77 -10.28 -20.04
CA SER A 249 -6.46 -11.30 -19.25
C SER A 249 -7.07 -12.41 -20.10
N ALA A 250 -7.67 -12.07 -21.24
CA ALA A 250 -8.27 -13.08 -22.13
C ALA A 250 -7.21 -13.92 -22.85
N LYS A 251 -6.16 -13.28 -23.36
CA LYS A 251 -4.99 -13.96 -23.92
C LYS A 251 -4.36 -14.93 -22.91
N LYS A 252 -4.17 -14.49 -21.66
CA LYS A 252 -3.65 -15.37 -20.59
C LYS A 252 -4.59 -16.55 -20.32
N GLN A 253 -5.90 -16.32 -20.27
CA GLN A 253 -6.88 -17.39 -20.12
C GLN A 253 -6.77 -18.42 -21.25
N ASP A 254 -6.73 -17.97 -22.51
CA ASP A 254 -6.63 -18.85 -23.68
C ASP A 254 -5.31 -19.64 -23.68
N LEU A 255 -4.21 -19.04 -23.22
CA LEU A 255 -2.93 -19.74 -23.05
C LEU A 255 -3.04 -20.92 -22.08
N TYR A 256 -3.68 -20.73 -20.92
CA TYR A 256 -3.90 -21.81 -19.94
C TYR A 256 -4.83 -22.90 -20.49
N LEU A 257 -5.89 -22.52 -21.20
CA LEU A 257 -6.82 -23.48 -21.82
C LEU A 257 -6.14 -24.28 -22.95
N THR A 258 -5.24 -23.64 -23.69
CA THR A 258 -4.42 -24.29 -24.73
C THR A 258 -3.47 -25.32 -24.13
N VAL A 259 -2.85 -25.00 -22.99
CA VAL A 259 -2.03 -25.98 -22.27
C VAL A 259 -2.89 -27.15 -21.78
N ALA A 260 -4.05 -26.87 -21.17
CA ALA A 260 -4.96 -27.92 -20.71
C ALA A 260 -5.43 -28.82 -21.86
N SER A 261 -5.74 -28.25 -23.03
CA SER A 261 -6.17 -29.02 -24.20
C SER A 261 -5.04 -29.90 -24.76
N LYS A 262 -3.80 -29.39 -24.80
CA LYS A 262 -2.62 -30.14 -25.24
C LYS A 262 -2.30 -31.27 -24.28
N LEU A 263 -2.29 -31.03 -22.98
CA LEU A 263 -2.12 -32.08 -21.97
C LEU A 263 -3.21 -33.15 -22.08
N GLY A 264 -4.44 -32.73 -22.36
CA GLY A 264 -5.59 -33.62 -22.47
C GLY A 264 -5.75 -34.34 -23.81
N GLY A 265 -4.97 -33.97 -24.83
CA GLY A 265 -5.13 -34.49 -26.19
C GLY A 265 -6.49 -34.15 -26.82
N ILE A 266 -7.08 -33.00 -26.48
CA ILE A 266 -8.38 -32.57 -27.00
C ILE A 266 -8.25 -31.35 -27.91
N ALA A 267 -9.11 -31.29 -28.93
CA ALA A 267 -9.23 -30.13 -29.79
C ALA A 267 -10.14 -29.08 -29.13
N ILE A 268 -9.65 -27.84 -29.05
CA ILE A 268 -10.41 -26.69 -28.55
C ILE A 268 -10.39 -25.56 -29.57
N ARG A 269 -11.25 -24.57 -29.35
CA ARG A 269 -11.22 -23.35 -30.13
C ARG A 269 -10.11 -22.44 -29.59
N GLN A 270 -9.05 -22.28 -30.36
CA GLN A 270 -7.92 -21.41 -30.01
C GLN A 270 -8.38 -19.94 -29.91
N ASP A 271 -7.75 -19.19 -29.01
CA ASP A 271 -7.93 -17.76 -28.78
C ASP A 271 -9.41 -17.35 -28.59
N PHE A 272 -10.21 -18.21 -27.95
CA PHE A 272 -11.64 -18.01 -27.81
C PHE A 272 -11.97 -16.73 -27.04
N TYR A 273 -11.39 -16.54 -25.86
CA TYR A 273 -11.66 -15.38 -25.02
C TYR A 273 -11.08 -14.10 -25.62
N GLU A 274 -9.91 -14.17 -26.26
CA GLU A 274 -9.21 -13.04 -26.86
C GLU A 274 -9.91 -12.53 -28.13
N THR A 275 -10.39 -13.43 -29.00
CA THR A 275 -10.78 -13.05 -30.37
C THR A 275 -12.25 -13.31 -30.71
N ILE A 276 -12.89 -14.30 -30.07
CA ILE A 276 -14.20 -14.82 -30.50
C ILE A 276 -15.31 -14.49 -29.51
N HIS A 277 -15.03 -14.48 -28.22
CA HIS A 277 -16.02 -14.39 -27.15
C HIS A 277 -16.90 -13.14 -27.29
N ARG A 278 -18.23 -13.32 -27.35
CA ARG A 278 -19.23 -12.25 -27.48
C ARG A 278 -20.20 -12.22 -26.30
N PRO A 279 -19.91 -11.46 -25.23
CA PRO A 279 -20.73 -11.40 -24.02
C PRO A 279 -22.22 -11.14 -24.25
N ALA A 280 -22.55 -10.29 -25.23
CA ALA A 280 -23.93 -9.88 -25.51
C ALA A 280 -24.85 -11.00 -26.02
N LEU A 281 -24.29 -12.16 -26.40
CA LEU A 281 -25.06 -13.28 -26.91
C LEU A 281 -25.55 -14.25 -25.80
N TYR A 282 -25.06 -14.09 -24.58
CA TYR A 282 -25.41 -14.97 -23.47
C TYR A 282 -26.52 -14.38 -22.59
N GLY A 283 -27.25 -15.23 -21.86
CA GLY A 283 -28.19 -14.78 -20.83
C GLY A 283 -29.48 -14.13 -21.33
N GLN A 284 -29.84 -14.28 -22.62
CA GLN A 284 -31.07 -13.71 -23.18
C GLN A 284 -32.32 -14.41 -22.63
N PHE A 285 -32.90 -13.85 -21.56
CA PHE A 285 -34.09 -14.38 -20.90
C PHE A 285 -35.35 -13.61 -21.28
N THR A 286 -36.39 -14.37 -21.63
CA THR A 286 -37.75 -13.87 -21.72
C THR A 286 -38.24 -13.45 -20.33
N ARG A 287 -39.30 -12.65 -20.29
CA ARG A 287 -39.97 -12.28 -19.03
C ARG A 287 -40.34 -13.51 -18.20
N LYS A 288 -40.88 -14.56 -18.84
CA LYS A 288 -41.27 -15.81 -18.19
C LYS A 288 -40.08 -16.52 -17.51
N HIS A 289 -38.91 -16.56 -18.16
CA HIS A 289 -37.72 -17.15 -17.53
C HIS A 289 -37.31 -16.35 -16.29
N ARG A 290 -37.32 -15.02 -16.36
CA ARG A 290 -36.98 -14.16 -15.20
C ARG A 290 -37.95 -14.34 -14.04
N GLU A 291 -39.24 -14.48 -14.32
CA GLU A 291 -40.26 -14.73 -13.29
C GLU A 291 -40.03 -16.07 -12.56
N ILE A 292 -39.52 -17.10 -13.25
CA ILE A 292 -39.15 -18.37 -12.62
C ILE A 292 -37.90 -18.19 -11.75
N VAL A 293 -36.86 -17.54 -12.28
CA VAL A 293 -35.61 -17.28 -11.53
C VAL A 293 -35.88 -16.50 -10.25
N ASN A 294 -36.61 -15.37 -10.35
CA ASN A 294 -36.93 -14.54 -9.20
C ASN A 294 -37.74 -15.29 -8.13
N ARG A 295 -38.61 -16.20 -8.55
CA ARG A 295 -39.36 -17.06 -7.61
C ARG A 295 -38.43 -18.02 -6.89
N LEU A 296 -37.54 -18.69 -7.62
CA LEU A 296 -36.57 -19.62 -7.03
C LEU A 296 -35.60 -18.92 -6.08
N GLU A 297 -35.15 -17.71 -6.42
CA GLU A 297 -34.32 -16.89 -5.53
C GLU A 297 -35.09 -16.49 -4.26
N ALA A 298 -36.36 -16.09 -4.38
CA ALA A 298 -37.20 -15.77 -3.22
C ALA A 298 -37.47 -17.00 -2.33
N ASP A 299 -37.71 -18.16 -2.95
CA ASP A 299 -37.88 -19.42 -2.23
C ASP A 299 -36.60 -19.80 -1.48
N ALA A 300 -35.44 -19.68 -2.13
CA ALA A 300 -34.12 -19.95 -1.53
C ALA A 300 -33.82 -18.99 -0.37
N ASP A 301 -34.07 -17.69 -0.52
CA ASP A 301 -33.89 -16.70 0.54
C ASP A 301 -34.77 -17.00 1.77
N SER A 302 -36.04 -17.33 1.54
CA SER A 302 -36.97 -17.76 2.61
C SER A 302 -36.48 -19.01 3.33
N GLN A 303 -35.98 -20.00 2.58
CA GLN A 303 -35.37 -21.22 3.10
C GLN A 303 -34.13 -20.91 3.96
N LEU A 304 -33.22 -20.06 3.48
CA LEU A 304 -32.01 -19.68 4.22
C LEU A 304 -32.32 -18.88 5.48
N LYS A 305 -33.31 -17.98 5.43
CA LYS A 305 -33.79 -17.24 6.61
C LYS A 305 -34.35 -18.17 7.69
N LYS A 306 -35.03 -19.25 7.28
CA LYS A 306 -35.54 -20.27 8.20
C LYS A 306 -34.43 -21.17 8.77
N ALA A 307 -33.47 -21.58 7.95
CA ALA A 307 -32.34 -22.42 8.38
C ALA A 307 -31.35 -21.67 9.29
N PHE A 308 -31.11 -20.39 9.01
CA PHE A 308 -30.07 -19.59 9.69
C PHE A 308 -30.59 -18.26 10.26
N PRO A 309 -31.62 -18.28 11.12
CA PRO A 309 -32.33 -17.07 11.54
C PRO A 309 -31.43 -16.06 12.26
N GLN A 310 -30.47 -16.53 13.07
CA GLN A 310 -29.52 -15.66 13.79
C GLN A 310 -28.56 -14.94 12.83
N LYS A 311 -28.00 -15.68 11.85
CA LYS A 311 -27.07 -15.13 10.86
C LYS A 311 -27.77 -14.13 9.94
N TYR A 312 -29.01 -14.44 9.54
CA TYR A 312 -29.85 -13.56 8.75
C TYR A 312 -30.15 -12.25 9.51
N HIS A 313 -30.52 -12.36 10.80
CA HIS A 313 -30.76 -11.19 11.64
C HIS A 313 -29.52 -10.31 11.82
N GLN A 314 -28.33 -10.90 11.96
CA GLN A 314 -27.05 -10.16 12.00
C GLN A 314 -26.79 -9.38 10.71
N LEU A 315 -27.10 -9.97 9.54
CA LEU A 315 -26.97 -9.30 8.24
C LEU A 315 -27.98 -8.15 8.10
N GLU A 316 -29.24 -8.37 8.48
CA GLU A 316 -30.28 -7.32 8.49
C GLU A 316 -29.88 -6.13 9.38
N LEU A 317 -29.39 -6.39 10.59
CA LEU A 317 -28.88 -5.35 11.51
C LEU A 317 -27.69 -4.59 10.90
N ALA A 318 -26.77 -5.29 10.24
CA ALA A 318 -25.63 -4.67 9.55
C ALA A 318 -26.09 -3.77 8.38
N MET A 319 -27.22 -4.09 7.74
CA MET A 319 -27.83 -3.30 6.67
C MET A 319 -28.63 -2.11 7.19
N GLU A 320 -29.42 -2.26 8.26
CA GLU A 320 -30.19 -1.16 8.87
C GLU A 320 -29.28 -0.05 9.42
N ILE A 321 -28.11 -0.40 9.95
CA ILE A 321 -27.10 0.56 10.39
C ILE A 321 -26.56 1.40 9.22
N ARG A 322 -26.57 0.88 7.99
CA ARG A 322 -26.19 1.61 6.77
C ARG A 322 -27.32 2.50 6.21
N GLY A 323 -28.58 2.26 6.58
CA GLY A 323 -29.77 2.89 6.00
C GLY A 323 -30.22 4.23 6.60
N LYS A 324 -29.58 4.77 7.66
CA LYS A 324 -29.98 6.04 8.29
C LYS A 324 -29.09 7.22 7.87
N LYS A 325 -29.22 7.66 6.60
CA LYS A 325 -29.07 9.08 6.22
C LYS A 325 -30.24 9.41 5.28
N PRO A 326 -31.10 10.39 5.61
CA PRO A 326 -32.21 10.77 4.75
C PRO A 326 -31.66 11.50 3.53
N CYS A 327 -31.89 10.96 2.34
CA CYS A 327 -31.98 11.76 1.12
C CYS A 327 -33.47 11.88 0.81
N ASP A 328 -33.98 13.11 0.86
CA ASP A 328 -35.33 13.45 0.44
C ASP A 328 -35.53 13.07 -1.02
N GLY A 329 -36.49 12.19 -1.26
CA GLY A 329 -36.85 11.68 -2.57
C GLY A 329 -37.52 10.33 -2.40
N ALA A 330 -38.86 10.35 -2.33
CA ALA A 330 -39.74 9.21 -2.12
C ALA A 330 -39.23 7.89 -2.76
N LEU A 331 -38.68 6.99 -1.95
CA LEU A 331 -38.40 5.61 -2.29
C LEU A 331 -39.04 4.72 -1.22
N THR A 332 -40.30 4.39 -1.47
CA THR A 332 -41.03 3.30 -0.81
C THR A 332 -40.23 2.00 -0.92
N GLN A 333 -39.91 1.39 0.22
CA GLN A 333 -39.66 -0.05 0.42
C GLN A 333 -39.25 -0.83 -0.85
N GLN A 334 -38.05 -0.55 -1.37
CA GLN A 334 -37.49 -1.35 -2.47
C GLN A 334 -36.87 -2.61 -1.88
N SER A 335 -37.49 -3.76 -2.15
CA SER A 335 -36.92 -5.06 -1.77
C SER A 335 -35.66 -5.37 -2.59
N LEU A 336 -34.78 -6.21 -2.05
CA LEU A 336 -33.57 -6.75 -2.71
C LEU A 336 -33.81 -7.20 -4.17
N SER A 337 -35.05 -7.58 -4.52
CA SER A 337 -35.45 -8.02 -5.85
C SER A 337 -35.32 -6.94 -6.96
N GLN A 338 -35.36 -5.64 -6.62
CA GLN A 338 -35.15 -4.57 -7.61
C GLN A 338 -33.67 -4.26 -7.84
N LEU A 339 -32.80 -4.74 -6.96
CA LEU A 339 -31.34 -4.63 -7.05
C LEU A 339 -30.72 -5.80 -7.82
N ILE A 340 -31.48 -6.72 -8.42
CA ILE A 340 -30.95 -7.91 -9.15
C ILE A 340 -31.74 -8.14 -10.46
N ILE A 341 -32.02 -7.09 -11.21
CA ILE A 341 -32.35 -7.28 -12.63
C ILE A 341 -31.03 -7.54 -13.36
N GLY A 342 -30.93 -8.72 -13.97
CA GLY A 342 -29.83 -9.15 -14.85
C GLY A 342 -29.83 -8.37 -16.16
N ASP A 343 -29.45 -7.10 -16.07
CA ASP A 343 -29.04 -6.29 -17.21
C ASP A 343 -27.52 -6.11 -17.09
N THR A 344 -26.77 -6.45 -18.14
CA THR A 344 -25.29 -6.35 -18.16
C THR A 344 -24.81 -4.94 -17.79
N ILE A 345 -25.61 -3.92 -18.08
CA ILE A 345 -25.39 -2.54 -17.69
C ILE A 345 -25.62 -2.34 -16.19
N GLN A 346 -26.64 -2.97 -15.59
CA GLN A 346 -26.95 -2.82 -14.16
C GLN A 346 -25.97 -3.54 -13.25
N GLU A 347 -25.38 -4.66 -13.67
CA GLU A 347 -24.34 -5.34 -12.88
C GLU A 347 -22.96 -4.70 -13.04
N GLU A 348 -22.62 -4.17 -14.22
CA GLU A 348 -21.46 -3.29 -14.39
C GLU A 348 -21.66 -2.00 -13.58
N LEU A 349 -22.87 -1.42 -13.60
CA LEU A 349 -23.26 -0.37 -12.67
C LEU A 349 -23.21 -0.86 -11.24
N ARG A 350 -23.53 -2.10 -10.86
CA ARG A 350 -23.41 -2.57 -9.47
C ARG A 350 -21.98 -2.78 -9.05
N ARG A 351 -21.09 -3.33 -9.88
CA ARG A 351 -19.66 -3.47 -9.59
C ARG A 351 -18.98 -2.11 -9.58
N SER A 352 -19.25 -1.28 -10.58
CA SER A 352 -18.82 0.12 -10.61
C SER A 352 -19.37 0.87 -9.40
N HIS A 353 -20.66 0.75 -9.09
CA HIS A 353 -21.29 1.37 -7.91
C HIS A 353 -20.80 0.77 -6.61
N HIS A 354 -20.41 -0.51 -6.54
CA HIS A 354 -19.86 -1.14 -5.36
C HIS A 354 -18.43 -0.68 -5.12
N ILE A 355 -17.57 -0.75 -6.15
CA ILE A 355 -16.20 -0.21 -6.14
C ILE A 355 -16.23 1.28 -5.84
N HIS A 356 -17.14 2.04 -6.46
CA HIS A 356 -17.29 3.48 -6.27
C HIS A 356 -17.92 3.81 -4.89
N ASN A 357 -18.87 3.01 -4.38
CA ASN A 357 -19.42 3.18 -3.03
C ASN A 357 -18.41 2.82 -1.95
N MET A 358 -17.57 1.82 -2.17
CA MET A 358 -16.49 1.46 -1.26
C MET A 358 -15.37 2.49 -1.31
N SER A 359 -14.99 2.96 -2.51
CA SER A 359 -14.07 4.10 -2.67
C SER A 359 -14.63 5.33 -1.97
N ARG A 360 -15.93 5.63 -2.15
CA ARG A 360 -16.61 6.71 -1.45
C ARG A 360 -16.64 6.49 0.07
N SER A 361 -16.89 5.28 0.54
CA SER A 361 -16.89 4.94 1.98
C SER A 361 -15.50 5.11 2.60
N PHE A 362 -14.46 4.68 1.88
CA PHE A 362 -13.07 4.92 2.23
C PHE A 362 -12.78 6.41 2.28
N LEU A 363 -13.15 7.18 1.25
CA LEU A 363 -12.93 8.63 1.17
C LEU A 363 -13.71 9.40 2.24
N GLU A 364 -14.94 9.00 2.55
CA GLU A 364 -15.75 9.56 3.64
C GLU A 364 -15.11 9.29 5.00
N ALA A 365 -14.70 8.04 5.25
CA ALA A 365 -14.00 7.67 6.47
C ALA A 365 -12.66 8.43 6.58
N ALA A 366 -11.88 8.49 5.50
CA ALA A 366 -10.62 9.22 5.43
C ALA A 366 -10.82 10.72 5.71
N GLY A 367 -11.85 11.33 5.12
CA GLY A 367 -12.20 12.73 5.36
C GLY A 367 -12.58 13.00 6.82
N GLN A 368 -13.44 12.17 7.42
CA GLN A 368 -13.83 12.31 8.84
C GLN A 368 -12.64 12.21 9.79
N VAL A 369 -11.72 11.29 9.47
CA VAL A 369 -10.50 11.03 10.25
C VAL A 369 -9.51 12.20 10.11
N LEU A 370 -9.32 12.74 8.90
CA LEU A 370 -8.43 13.90 8.67
C LEU A 370 -8.95 15.21 9.26
N VAL A 371 -10.27 15.41 9.37
CA VAL A 371 -10.89 16.61 9.98
C VAL A 371 -10.89 16.56 11.53
N GLY A 372 -10.33 15.50 12.13
CA GLY A 372 -10.12 15.41 13.58
C GLY A 372 -11.26 14.75 14.37
N SER A 373 -12.23 14.11 13.69
CA SER A 373 -13.23 13.25 14.34
C SER A 373 -12.62 11.87 14.60
N THR A 374 -11.74 11.77 15.59
CA THR A 374 -11.09 10.51 15.97
C THR A 374 -12.03 9.64 16.80
N ASN A 375 -12.97 8.96 16.13
CA ASN A 375 -13.71 7.86 16.73
C ASN A 375 -12.96 6.54 16.44
N VAL A 376 -12.73 5.70 17.45
CA VAL A 376 -12.03 4.40 17.32
C VAL A 376 -12.65 3.55 16.20
N ARG A 377 -13.97 3.68 16.04
CA ARG A 377 -14.79 3.05 15.00
C ARG A 377 -14.31 3.36 13.56
N ASN A 378 -13.81 4.56 13.29
CA ASN A 378 -13.40 4.98 11.95
C ASN A 378 -12.06 4.36 11.52
N ILE A 379 -11.14 4.14 12.48
CA ILE A 379 -9.86 3.46 12.23
C ILE A 379 -10.10 1.96 12.01
N THR A 380 -10.97 1.34 12.81
CA THR A 380 -11.38 -0.06 12.62
C THR A 380 -12.11 -0.26 11.28
N GLN A 381 -12.92 0.71 10.85
CA GLN A 381 -13.61 0.66 9.55
C GLN A 381 -12.63 0.79 8.37
N LEU A 382 -11.60 1.63 8.48
CA LEU A 382 -10.51 1.69 7.49
C LEU A 382 -9.70 0.39 7.43
N GLN A 383 -9.45 -0.26 8.57
CA GLN A 383 -8.78 -1.57 8.63
C GLN A 383 -9.65 -2.70 8.04
N LEU A 384 -10.95 -2.73 8.35
CA LEU A 384 -11.90 -3.69 7.77
C LEU A 384 -12.03 -3.54 6.25
N LEU A 385 -11.96 -2.31 5.73
CA LEU A 385 -11.91 -2.03 4.28
C LEU A 385 -10.61 -2.51 3.62
N SER A 386 -9.55 -2.77 4.38
CA SER A 386 -8.33 -3.41 3.87
C SER A 386 -8.40 -4.95 3.87
N GLU A 387 -9.47 -5.54 4.42
CA GLU A 387 -9.65 -6.99 4.61
C GLU A 387 -10.78 -7.63 3.75
N LEU A 388 -11.46 -6.90 2.83
CA LEU A 388 -12.47 -7.46 1.87
C LEU A 388 -12.75 -6.50 0.69
N PRO A 389 -13.24 -6.92 -0.53
CA PRO A 389 -13.62 -8.25 -1.07
C PRO A 389 -12.91 -8.68 -2.39
N SER A 390 -13.28 -9.85 -2.94
CA SER A 390 -12.67 -10.58 -4.07
C SER A 390 -12.49 -9.84 -5.40
N ASP A 391 -13.28 -8.79 -5.65
CA ASP A 391 -13.29 -8.07 -6.92
C ASP A 391 -12.12 -7.08 -7.05
N TRP A 392 -11.45 -6.75 -5.94
CA TRP A 392 -10.27 -5.88 -5.89
C TRP A 392 -8.97 -6.57 -6.33
N GLU A 393 -8.97 -7.89 -6.47
CA GLU A 393 -7.79 -8.64 -6.94
C GLU A 393 -7.60 -8.58 -8.45
N ASN A 394 -8.61 -8.15 -9.21
CA ASN A 394 -8.56 -8.07 -10.67
C ASN A 394 -8.05 -6.72 -11.19
N ILE A 395 -7.89 -5.71 -10.31
CA ILE A 395 -7.29 -4.43 -10.66
C ILE A 395 -5.78 -4.58 -10.55
N SER A 396 -5.13 -4.64 -11.72
CA SER A 396 -3.70 -4.88 -11.87
C SER A 396 -2.97 -3.69 -12.48
N GLU A 397 -3.70 -2.79 -13.12
CA GLU A 397 -3.15 -1.62 -13.82
C GLU A 397 -3.62 -0.29 -13.19
N TRP A 398 -2.78 0.74 -13.26
CA TRP A 398 -3.03 2.05 -12.64
C TRP A 398 -4.36 2.71 -13.09
N HIS A 399 -4.70 2.57 -14.36
CA HIS A 399 -5.91 3.18 -14.96
C HIS A 399 -7.21 2.43 -14.62
N GLU A 400 -7.11 1.24 -14.01
CA GLU A 400 -8.28 0.47 -13.54
C GLU A 400 -8.68 0.88 -12.11
N ILE A 401 -7.85 1.69 -11.44
CA ILE A 401 -8.16 2.25 -10.12
C ILE A 401 -9.25 3.32 -10.27
N PRO A 402 -10.25 3.36 -9.39
CA PRO A 402 -11.32 4.38 -9.44
C PRO A 402 -10.78 5.81 -9.39
N ASP A 403 -11.19 6.65 -10.36
CA ASP A 403 -10.73 8.04 -10.47
C ASP A 403 -10.83 8.84 -9.16
N PRO A 404 -11.92 8.78 -8.36
CA PRO A 404 -11.99 9.53 -7.11
C PRO A 404 -10.89 9.16 -6.11
N LEU A 405 -10.44 7.90 -6.13
CA LEU A 405 -9.37 7.43 -5.26
C LEU A 405 -7.99 7.89 -5.78
N VAL A 406 -7.79 7.82 -7.10
CA VAL A 406 -6.59 8.36 -7.77
C VAL A 406 -6.47 9.85 -7.50
N GLU A 407 -7.51 10.62 -7.79
CA GLU A 407 -7.58 12.06 -7.54
C GLU A 407 -7.31 12.39 -6.07
N TRP A 408 -7.91 11.66 -5.13
CA TRP A 408 -7.67 11.88 -3.72
C TRP A 408 -6.21 11.66 -3.34
N ILE A 409 -5.59 10.57 -3.79
CA ILE A 409 -4.15 10.29 -3.58
C ILE A 409 -3.29 11.41 -4.17
N GLN A 410 -3.57 11.83 -5.41
CA GLN A 410 -2.81 12.86 -6.12
C GLN A 410 -2.91 14.24 -5.44
N GLN A 411 -4.04 14.55 -4.80
CA GLN A 411 -4.26 15.77 -4.06
C GLN A 411 -3.52 15.82 -2.72
N GLN A 412 -3.05 14.69 -2.18
CA GLN A 412 -2.35 14.68 -0.90
C GLN A 412 -0.90 15.13 -1.07
N ALA A 413 -0.56 16.33 -0.58
CA ALA A 413 0.80 16.85 -0.61
C ALA A 413 1.84 15.90 0.01
N GLY A 414 1.46 15.10 1.02
CA GLY A 414 2.38 14.15 1.68
C GLY A 414 2.54 12.82 0.95
N LEU A 415 1.82 12.63 -0.16
CA LEU A 415 1.98 11.51 -1.09
C LEU A 415 2.72 11.91 -2.37
N GLN A 416 3.30 13.11 -2.42
CA GLN A 416 4.07 13.57 -3.57
C GLN A 416 5.57 13.26 -3.40
N ILE A 417 6.28 13.11 -4.51
CA ILE A 417 7.74 13.06 -4.55
C ILE A 417 8.21 14.24 -5.38
N ASP A 418 9.04 15.12 -4.81
CA ASP A 418 9.50 16.33 -5.48
C ASP A 418 8.34 17.22 -5.97
N GLN A 419 7.25 17.28 -5.19
CA GLN A 419 5.98 17.96 -5.47
C GLN A 419 5.25 17.45 -6.70
N LYS A 420 5.60 16.25 -7.18
CA LYS A 420 4.88 15.56 -8.24
C LYS A 420 3.91 14.55 -7.65
N PRO A 421 2.63 14.55 -8.07
CA PRO A 421 1.66 13.57 -7.65
C PRO A 421 2.02 12.18 -8.19
N ILE A 422 1.59 11.13 -7.48
CA ILE A 422 1.71 9.75 -7.94
C ILE A 422 0.85 9.58 -9.19
N SER A 423 1.45 9.10 -10.27
CA SER A 423 0.84 9.03 -11.59
C SER A 423 0.97 7.66 -12.26
N SER A 424 1.61 6.69 -11.59
CA SER A 424 1.89 5.36 -12.13
C SER A 424 1.92 4.28 -11.04
N THR A 425 1.80 3.03 -11.46
CA THR A 425 1.92 1.83 -10.60
C THR A 425 3.25 1.81 -9.84
N ASP A 426 4.37 2.10 -10.49
CA ASP A 426 5.70 2.07 -9.86
C ASP A 426 5.88 3.15 -8.79
N GLU A 427 5.32 4.35 -9.03
CA GLU A 427 5.31 5.43 -8.05
C GLU A 427 4.42 5.09 -6.85
N LEU A 428 3.29 4.41 -7.09
CA LEU A 428 2.41 3.94 -6.03
C LEU A 428 3.07 2.86 -5.17
N LEU A 429 3.71 1.87 -5.79
CA LEU A 429 4.49 0.85 -5.09
C LEU A 429 5.66 1.47 -4.32
N THR A 430 6.31 2.48 -4.89
CA THR A 430 7.32 3.27 -4.20
C THR A 430 6.73 3.92 -2.94
N ALA A 431 5.58 4.59 -3.04
CA ALA A 431 4.91 5.20 -1.90
C ALA A 431 4.53 4.15 -0.84
N PHE A 432 4.04 2.98 -1.26
CA PHE A 432 3.74 1.85 -0.40
C PHE A 432 4.95 1.42 0.44
N TYR A 433 6.11 1.17 -0.18
CA TYR A 433 7.34 0.84 0.55
C TYR A 433 7.82 1.98 1.47
N LEU A 434 7.69 3.23 1.03
CA LEU A 434 8.07 4.39 1.84
C LEU A 434 7.11 4.62 3.02
N LEU A 435 5.89 4.11 2.98
CA LEU A 435 4.91 4.24 4.06
C LEU A 435 4.87 3.02 5.00
N SER A 436 5.28 1.84 4.51
CA SER A 436 5.13 0.57 5.20
C SER A 436 5.75 0.51 6.61
N PRO A 437 5.12 -0.21 7.56
CA PRO A 437 5.71 -0.53 8.85
C PRO A 437 6.95 -1.43 8.72
N ALA A 438 7.84 -1.35 9.71
CA ALA A 438 9.14 -2.05 9.72
C ALA A 438 9.10 -3.58 9.59
N ASN A 439 7.96 -4.22 9.91
CA ASN A 439 7.78 -5.67 9.91
C ASN A 439 6.84 -6.15 8.79
N TYR A 440 6.56 -5.31 7.79
CA TYR A 440 5.66 -5.68 6.71
C TYR A 440 6.36 -6.64 5.75
N GLY A 441 5.97 -7.92 5.76
CA GLY A 441 6.48 -8.93 4.85
C GLY A 441 6.15 -8.58 3.39
N GLN A 442 7.01 -9.01 2.45
CA GLN A 442 6.72 -8.88 1.02
C GLN A 442 5.66 -9.92 0.64
N SER A 443 4.38 -9.63 0.88
CA SER A 443 3.27 -10.34 0.27
C SER A 443 3.00 -9.79 -1.13
N HIS A 444 2.67 -10.66 -2.09
CA HIS A 444 2.09 -10.24 -3.36
C HIS A 444 0.70 -9.66 -3.08
N GLU A 445 0.57 -8.33 -3.17
CA GLU A 445 -0.72 -7.64 -2.99
C GLU A 445 -1.25 -7.13 -4.32
N SER A 446 -2.58 -7.12 -4.48
CA SER A 446 -3.20 -6.48 -5.64
C SER A 446 -3.03 -4.95 -5.57
N LEU A 447 -3.09 -4.30 -6.73
CA LEU A 447 -2.87 -2.85 -6.83
C LEU A 447 -3.88 -2.04 -6.01
N MET A 448 -5.12 -2.53 -5.88
CA MET A 448 -6.14 -1.92 -5.02
C MET A 448 -5.79 -2.00 -3.53
N HIS A 449 -5.27 -3.13 -3.07
CA HIS A 449 -4.80 -3.24 -1.68
C HIS A 449 -3.65 -2.28 -1.42
N VAL A 450 -2.74 -2.13 -2.39
CA VAL A 450 -1.62 -1.19 -2.31
C VAL A 450 -2.12 0.25 -2.15
N ILE A 451 -3.03 0.74 -3.02
CA ILE A 451 -3.49 2.13 -2.94
C ILE A 451 -4.30 2.42 -1.67
N VAL A 452 -5.14 1.49 -1.23
CA VAL A 452 -5.90 1.62 0.02
C VAL A 452 -4.94 1.66 1.21
N LYS A 453 -3.94 0.77 1.28
CA LYS A 453 -2.93 0.78 2.36
C LYS A 453 -2.07 2.02 2.35
N VAL A 454 -1.67 2.51 1.18
CA VAL A 454 -1.00 3.81 1.03
C VAL A 454 -1.85 4.91 1.66
N GLY A 455 -3.15 4.96 1.34
CA GLY A 455 -4.08 5.90 1.93
C GLY A 455 -4.20 5.78 3.45
N ILE A 456 -4.40 4.56 3.98
CA ILE A 456 -4.51 4.29 5.42
C ILE A 456 -3.23 4.69 6.16
N TRP A 457 -2.06 4.30 5.65
CA TRP A 457 -0.79 4.62 6.27
C TRP A 457 -0.48 6.12 6.22
N TYR A 458 -0.86 6.79 5.13
CA TYR A 458 -0.79 8.25 5.06
C TYR A 458 -1.66 8.92 6.13
N ILE A 459 -2.93 8.52 6.24
CA ILE A 459 -3.86 9.05 7.25
C ILE A 459 -3.31 8.81 8.67
N THR A 460 -2.83 7.60 8.93
CA THR A 460 -2.23 7.23 10.22
C THR A 460 -1.02 8.11 10.55
N ARG A 461 -0.19 8.44 9.56
CA ARG A 461 0.95 9.36 9.74
C ARG A 461 0.50 10.81 9.94
N ALA A 462 -0.49 11.28 9.19
CA ALA A 462 -1.04 12.63 9.32
C ALA A 462 -1.66 12.86 10.71
N GLN A 463 -2.30 11.83 11.28
CA GLN A 463 -2.91 11.89 12.61
C GLN A 463 -1.92 11.68 13.76
N LYS A 464 -0.75 11.08 13.50
CA LYS A 464 0.20 10.75 14.55
C LYS A 464 0.63 12.03 15.26
N LYS A 465 0.19 12.20 16.51
CA LYS A 465 0.65 13.29 17.37
C LYS A 465 2.18 13.25 17.41
N ARG A 466 2.80 14.38 17.08
CA ARG A 466 4.26 14.53 17.17
C ARG A 466 4.68 14.25 18.62
N HIS A 467 5.88 13.70 18.79
CA HIS A 467 6.38 13.24 20.09
C HIS A 467 6.17 14.30 21.19
N GLU A 468 5.38 13.98 22.22
CA GLU A 468 5.00 14.94 23.28
C GLU A 468 6.21 15.64 23.91
N GLY A 469 7.35 14.95 24.02
CA GLY A 469 8.59 15.49 24.59
C GLY A 469 9.29 16.60 23.79
N VAL A 470 8.86 16.91 22.56
CA VAL A 470 9.44 17.99 21.72
C VAL A 470 8.42 18.93 21.09
N VAL A 471 7.12 18.72 21.30
CA VAL A 471 6.06 19.54 20.70
C VAL A 471 6.18 21.01 21.11
N ASP A 472 6.61 21.30 22.34
CA ASP A 472 6.84 22.65 22.86
C ASP A 472 8.01 23.40 22.19
N LEU A 473 8.83 22.69 21.41
CA LEU A 473 10.08 23.17 20.83
C LEU A 473 10.08 23.24 19.30
N ILE A 474 8.94 23.00 18.67
CA ILE A 474 8.77 23.02 17.22
C ILE A 474 7.62 23.93 16.83
N ILE A 475 7.72 24.54 15.66
CA ILE A 475 6.67 25.34 15.05
C ILE A 475 6.32 24.76 13.67
N PRO A 476 5.06 24.83 13.23
CA PRO A 476 4.69 24.42 11.87
C PRO A 476 5.32 25.36 10.83
N GLY A 477 5.69 24.82 9.66
CA GLY A 477 6.08 25.63 8.52
C GLY A 477 4.91 26.46 8.00
N ALA A 478 5.19 27.70 7.60
CA ALA A 478 4.24 28.55 6.86
C ALA A 478 4.62 28.56 5.37
N ARG A 479 3.64 28.77 4.48
CA ARG A 479 3.87 28.88 3.03
C ARG A 479 4.99 29.88 2.72
N PRO A 480 5.93 29.56 1.82
CA PRO A 480 6.04 28.35 0.98
C PRO A 480 6.82 27.17 1.61
N TYR A 481 7.14 27.25 2.91
CA TYR A 481 8.00 26.30 3.64
C TYR A 481 7.20 25.23 4.41
N ASP A 482 5.89 25.19 4.23
CA ASP A 482 4.96 24.22 4.80
C ASP A 482 5.14 22.81 4.22
N ILE A 483 5.72 22.70 3.02
CA ILE A 483 6.07 21.44 2.36
C ILE A 483 7.58 21.37 2.11
N VAL A 484 8.24 20.30 2.57
CA VAL A 484 9.69 20.09 2.39
C VAL A 484 9.96 18.83 1.57
N ARG A 485 10.66 18.98 0.44
CA ARG A 485 11.18 17.86 -0.37
C ARG A 485 12.32 17.16 0.35
N ARG A 486 12.35 15.83 0.29
CA ARG A 486 13.28 15.03 1.11
C ARG A 486 14.02 13.97 0.31
N LYS A 487 15.15 13.54 0.89
CA LYS A 487 15.90 12.35 0.46
C LYS A 487 16.34 11.52 1.65
N CYS A 488 16.61 10.25 1.40
CA CYS A 488 17.21 9.36 2.39
C CYS A 488 18.68 9.72 2.61
N SER A 489 19.10 9.91 3.87
CA SER A 489 20.51 10.16 4.19
C SER A 489 21.43 8.96 3.93
N LYS A 490 20.87 7.74 3.84
CA LYS A 490 21.64 6.49 3.66
C LYS A 490 21.83 6.14 2.19
N CYS A 491 20.74 5.95 1.44
CA CYS A 491 20.81 5.59 0.03
C CYS A 491 20.79 6.79 -0.93
N GLY A 492 20.57 8.02 -0.44
CA GLY A 492 20.50 9.21 -1.30
C GLY A 492 19.22 9.36 -2.11
N GLU A 493 18.42 8.29 -2.22
CA GLU A 493 17.19 8.25 -3.01
C GLU A 493 16.12 9.24 -2.54
N ARG A 494 15.30 9.70 -3.50
CA ARG A 494 14.13 10.53 -3.25
C ARG A 494 13.06 9.75 -2.47
N VAL A 495 12.41 10.44 -1.54
CA VAL A 495 11.33 9.92 -0.70
C VAL A 495 10.13 10.87 -0.75
N LEU A 496 9.00 10.46 -0.17
CA LEU A 496 7.80 11.30 -0.07
C LEU A 496 8.11 12.64 0.60
N ASP A 497 7.49 13.71 0.12
CA ASP A 497 7.60 15.05 0.67
C ASP A 497 7.01 15.10 2.09
N ASP A 498 7.52 16.03 2.91
CA ASP A 498 6.93 16.32 4.22
C ASP A 498 5.88 17.41 4.08
N ALA A 499 4.61 17.01 3.96
CA ALA A 499 3.48 17.95 3.93
C ALA A 499 3.13 18.55 5.31
N PHE A 500 3.79 18.08 6.37
CA PHE A 500 3.62 18.59 7.71
C PHE A 500 4.98 19.06 8.23
N ALA A 501 5.65 19.92 7.47
CA ALA A 501 6.98 20.38 7.83
C ALA A 501 6.97 21.11 9.20
N SER A 502 8.02 20.87 9.98
CA SER A 502 8.22 21.53 11.27
C SER A 502 9.58 22.17 11.31
N TYR A 503 9.68 23.29 12.01
CA TYR A 503 10.91 24.02 12.21
C TYR A 503 11.19 24.15 13.70
N ALA A 504 12.47 24.28 14.07
CA ALA A 504 12.83 24.45 15.47
C ALA A 504 12.34 25.81 15.97
N LYS A 505 11.66 25.85 17.12
CA LYS A 505 11.12 27.09 17.70
C LYS A 505 12.23 28.11 17.97
N GLU A 506 13.38 27.65 18.46
CA GLU A 506 14.56 28.47 18.77
C GLU A 506 15.41 28.85 17.53
N ASP A 507 15.19 28.16 16.40
CA ASP A 507 15.87 28.44 15.13
C ASP A 507 14.92 28.14 13.95
N PRO A 508 13.96 29.05 13.67
CA PRO A 508 12.91 28.84 12.66
C PRO A 508 13.43 28.59 11.24
N LYS A 509 14.72 28.83 10.96
CA LYS A 509 15.35 28.54 9.66
C LYS A 509 15.73 27.06 9.51
N LYS A 510 15.71 26.27 10.59
CA LYS A 510 16.12 24.86 10.58
C LYS A 510 14.92 23.93 10.59
N TYR A 511 14.78 23.15 9.52
CA TYR A 511 13.80 22.09 9.40
C TYR A 511 14.07 20.97 10.43
N VAL A 512 13.02 20.39 11.00
CA VAL A 512 13.14 19.32 11.99
C VAL A 512 12.99 17.97 11.31
N ILE A 513 14.05 17.17 11.36
CA ILE A 513 14.09 15.82 10.78
C ILE A 513 13.74 14.77 11.84
N TRP A 514 13.09 13.71 11.39
CA TRP A 514 12.73 12.55 12.19
C TRP A 514 13.57 11.34 11.75
N TYR A 515 14.00 10.51 12.70
CA TYR A 515 14.69 9.26 12.37
C TYR A 515 13.66 8.17 12.07
N ARG A 516 13.98 7.32 11.09
CA ARG A 516 13.21 6.10 10.79
C ARG A 516 14.05 4.87 11.10
N LEU A 517 13.46 3.94 11.84
CA LEU A 517 14.01 2.61 12.07
C LEU A 517 13.90 1.80 10.76
N HIS A 518 14.92 1.02 10.43
CA HIS A 518 14.98 0.13 9.27
C HIS A 518 15.09 0.82 7.89
N GLY A 519 15.86 1.92 7.82
CA GLY A 519 16.11 2.61 6.55
C GLY A 519 14.93 3.47 6.07
N CYS A 520 14.94 3.85 4.78
CA CYS A 520 13.87 4.68 4.20
C CYS A 520 12.65 3.88 3.74
N GLY A 521 12.61 2.56 3.94
CA GLY A 521 11.50 1.69 3.51
C GLY A 521 11.67 1.06 2.13
N ARG A 522 12.55 1.60 1.26
CA ARG A 522 12.87 0.95 -0.02
C ARG A 522 13.59 -0.40 0.22
N PRO A 523 13.25 -1.48 -0.51
CA PRO A 523 13.89 -2.79 -0.35
C PRO A 523 15.42 -2.74 -0.45
N ALA A 524 15.95 -1.95 -1.40
CA ALA A 524 17.39 -1.79 -1.60
C ALA A 524 18.10 -0.96 -0.50
N CYS A 525 17.35 -0.21 0.33
CA CYS A 525 17.91 0.55 1.45
C CYS A 525 18.09 -0.31 2.72
N SER A 526 17.46 -1.49 2.75
CA SER A 526 17.40 -2.43 3.88
C SER A 526 18.67 -3.28 4.06
N SER A 527 19.55 -3.34 3.06
CA SER A 527 20.75 -4.16 3.09
C SER A 527 21.89 -3.42 3.81
N ALA A 528 22.09 -3.74 5.10
CA ALA A 528 23.41 -3.74 5.73
C ALA A 528 23.35 -4.52 7.05
N VAL A 529 23.48 -5.85 6.93
CA VAL A 529 24.29 -6.81 7.72
C VAL A 529 24.35 -6.73 9.26
N ASP A 530 24.10 -5.62 9.94
CA ASP A 530 24.24 -5.52 11.41
C ASP A 530 23.08 -4.77 12.06
N GLY A 531 22.01 -5.50 12.41
CA GLY A 531 21.17 -5.30 13.59
C GLY A 531 20.37 -4.00 13.82
N THR A 532 20.77 -2.82 13.35
CA THR A 532 20.04 -1.55 13.57
C THR A 532 20.38 -0.49 12.52
N CYS A 533 19.73 -0.53 11.36
CA CYS A 533 19.91 0.50 10.34
C CYS A 533 18.92 1.68 10.52
N PHE A 534 19.40 2.82 11.03
CA PHE A 534 18.63 4.07 11.08
C PHE A 534 18.83 4.89 9.80
N ALA A 535 17.78 5.53 9.29
CA ALA A 535 17.91 6.54 8.24
C ALA A 535 17.22 7.84 8.64
N ASN A 536 17.86 8.97 8.33
CA ASN A 536 17.26 10.29 8.46
C ASN A 536 16.68 10.70 7.11
N LEU A 537 15.45 11.21 7.11
CA LEU A 537 14.86 11.83 5.93
C LEU A 537 15.20 13.31 5.97
N ILE A 538 16.21 13.71 5.21
CA ILE A 538 16.79 15.05 5.24
C ILE A 538 16.25 15.91 4.08
N PRO A 539 16.28 17.24 4.18
CA PRO A 539 15.93 18.13 3.07
C PRO A 539 16.70 17.79 1.80
N LEU A 540 16.02 17.88 0.67
CA LEU A 540 16.66 17.73 -0.63
C LEU A 540 17.58 18.92 -0.94
N ASP A 541 17.14 20.13 -0.61
CA ASP A 541 17.93 21.36 -0.77
C ASP A 541 19.10 21.37 0.23
N PRO A 542 20.37 21.38 -0.24
CA PRO A 542 21.53 21.40 0.64
C PRO A 542 21.64 22.70 1.47
N ASN A 543 21.00 23.79 1.04
CA ASN A 543 21.01 25.06 1.76
C ASN A 543 19.98 25.07 2.91
N GLN A 544 18.97 24.19 2.86
CA GLN A 544 18.00 24.02 3.92
C GLN A 544 18.65 23.28 5.10
N GLY A 545 19.11 24.04 6.09
CA GLY A 545 19.64 23.47 7.32
C GLY A 545 18.56 22.69 8.09
N TYR A 546 18.97 21.71 8.88
CA TYR A 546 18.06 20.89 9.67
C TYR A 546 18.59 20.57 11.08
N LYS A 547 17.69 20.18 11.98
CA LYS A 547 17.96 19.68 13.35
C LYS A 547 17.20 18.37 13.58
N ILE A 548 17.78 17.46 14.37
CA ILE A 548 17.11 16.21 14.75
C ILE A 548 16.03 16.51 15.80
N ALA A 549 14.88 15.84 15.70
CA ALA A 549 13.75 15.93 16.63
C ALA A 549 14.04 15.33 18.03
N THR A 550 15.07 15.83 18.71
CA THR A 550 15.35 15.51 20.11
C THR A 550 15.40 16.79 20.93
N ARG A 551 14.95 16.72 22.18
CA ARG A 551 14.94 17.88 23.10
C ARG A 551 16.33 18.52 23.18
N ARG A 552 17.40 17.73 23.30
CA ARG A 552 18.80 18.20 23.30
C ARG A 552 19.20 18.97 22.03
N SER A 553 18.78 18.51 20.85
CA SER A 553 19.10 19.12 19.55
C SER A 553 18.29 20.41 19.33
N LEU A 554 17.01 20.40 19.69
CA LEU A 554 16.09 21.51 19.49
C LEU A 554 16.30 22.63 20.53
N GLN A 555 16.58 22.28 21.78
CA GLN A 555 16.96 23.20 22.86
C GLN A 555 18.42 23.64 22.79
N CYS A 556 19.21 23.11 21.85
CA CYS A 556 20.56 23.59 21.66
C CYS A 556 20.46 25.07 21.28
N ALA A 557 20.69 25.91 22.30
CA ALA A 557 20.63 27.35 22.25
C ALA A 557 21.36 27.81 20.99
N ARG A 558 20.86 28.89 20.37
CA ARG A 558 21.66 29.74 19.47
C ARG A 558 23.09 29.66 19.94
N SER A 559 24.02 29.21 19.07
CA SER A 559 25.44 29.32 19.36
C SER A 559 25.64 30.71 19.91
N ALA A 560 25.95 30.81 21.21
CA ALA A 560 25.73 32.03 21.96
C ALA A 560 26.33 33.20 21.16
N ASP A 561 25.50 34.16 20.76
CA ASP A 561 25.92 35.36 20.02
C ASP A 561 26.64 36.34 20.96
N TRP A 562 27.47 35.79 21.84
CA TRP A 562 28.30 36.56 22.75
C TRP A 562 29.32 37.41 21.99
N GLU A 563 29.61 37.09 20.72
CA GLU A 563 30.53 37.88 19.90
C GLU A 563 30.01 39.31 19.72
N GLU A 564 28.70 39.50 19.51
CA GLU A 564 28.11 40.83 19.31
C GLU A 564 28.16 41.68 20.59
N TYR A 565 27.98 41.08 21.76
CA TYR A 565 27.85 41.81 23.02
C TYR A 565 29.13 41.89 23.85
N LEU A 566 30.01 40.89 23.73
CA LEU A 566 31.22 40.78 24.56
C LEU A 566 32.51 41.19 23.81
N LEU A 567 32.49 41.31 22.48
CA LEU A 567 33.65 41.73 21.68
C LEU A 567 33.49 43.12 21.09
N ARG A 568 34.62 43.75 20.71
CA ARG A 568 34.66 45.00 19.96
C ARG A 568 34.27 44.78 18.49
N LEU A 569 33.26 45.50 18.02
CA LEU A 569 32.66 45.31 16.69
C LEU A 569 33.09 46.39 15.71
N SER A 570 33.05 47.67 16.12
CA SER A 570 33.37 48.80 15.24
C SER A 570 34.87 49.04 15.13
N GLU A 571 35.27 49.69 14.03
CA GLU A 571 36.66 50.10 13.83
C GLU A 571 37.08 51.16 14.87
N ASP A 572 36.15 52.05 15.23
CA ASP A 572 36.31 53.04 16.30
C ASP A 572 36.59 52.40 17.65
N GLU A 573 35.87 51.33 18.00
CA GLU A 573 36.15 50.55 19.22
C GLU A 573 37.53 49.89 19.16
N ARG A 574 38.02 49.50 17.98
CA ARG A 574 39.31 48.82 17.79
C ARG A 574 40.50 49.75 17.68
N THR A 575 40.29 51.06 17.57
CA THR A 575 41.35 52.08 17.44
C THR A 575 42.38 52.03 18.57
N ALA A 576 41.95 51.64 19.78
CA ALA A 576 42.80 51.53 20.96
C ALA A 576 43.49 50.16 21.14
N THR A 577 43.30 49.21 20.22
CA THR A 577 43.89 47.87 20.29
C THR A 577 44.84 47.60 19.12
N GLN A 578 45.78 46.67 19.29
CA GLN A 578 46.72 46.31 18.22
C GLN A 578 45.96 45.72 17.01
N LYS A 579 46.32 46.18 15.80
CA LYS A 579 45.73 45.72 14.52
C LYS A 579 46.24 44.35 14.11
N GLU A 580 47.44 43.98 14.54
CA GLU A 580 48.02 42.66 14.32
C GLU A 580 48.68 42.18 15.62
N VAL A 581 48.58 40.88 15.91
CA VAL A 581 49.18 40.27 17.10
C VAL A 581 50.03 39.08 16.69
N GLN A 582 51.32 39.12 17.02
CA GLN A 582 52.19 37.96 16.85
C GLN A 582 51.85 36.92 17.92
N THR A 583 51.57 35.68 17.51
CA THR A 583 51.18 34.59 18.39
C THR A 583 52.08 33.38 18.19
N ARG A 584 52.16 32.51 19.20
CA ARG A 584 52.83 31.22 19.13
C ARG A 584 51.94 30.11 19.66
N CYS A 585 52.15 28.89 19.19
CA CYS A 585 51.42 27.72 19.67
C CYS A 585 51.64 27.53 21.17
N GLY A 586 50.59 27.62 21.97
CA GLY A 586 50.65 27.45 23.43
C GLY A 586 50.97 26.03 23.89
N ASN A 587 50.98 25.04 22.97
CA ASN A 587 51.37 23.66 23.30
C ASN A 587 52.85 23.36 23.05
N CYS A 588 53.42 23.78 21.91
CA CYS A 588 54.84 23.51 21.60
C CYS A 588 55.75 24.74 21.69
N GLY A 589 55.18 25.95 21.71
CA GLY A 589 55.93 27.21 21.73
C GLY A 589 56.64 27.57 20.42
N THR A 590 56.71 26.65 19.45
CA THR A 590 57.59 26.76 18.26
C THR A 590 56.90 27.35 17.04
N GLU A 591 55.65 26.96 16.75
CA GLU A 591 54.95 27.49 15.58
C GLU A 591 54.43 28.90 15.88
N GLU A 592 54.91 29.86 15.11
CA GLU A 592 54.46 31.25 15.17
C GLU A 592 53.41 31.55 14.10
N TYR A 593 52.51 32.47 14.44
CA TYR A 593 51.42 32.89 13.57
C TYR A 593 51.11 34.38 13.81
N LEU A 594 51.11 35.17 12.74
CA LEU A 594 50.69 36.57 12.77
C LEU A 594 49.17 36.66 12.61
N ASP A 595 48.47 37.06 13.67
CA ASP A 595 47.02 37.27 13.62
C ASP A 595 46.70 38.68 13.12
N ARG A 596 46.33 38.76 11.83
CA ARG A 596 45.97 40.02 11.14
C ARG A 596 44.55 40.51 11.42
N LYS A 597 43.73 39.71 12.10
CA LYS A 597 42.36 40.08 12.50
C LYS A 597 42.13 39.72 13.97
N PRO A 598 42.91 40.31 14.88
CA PRO A 598 42.81 39.99 16.30
C PRO A 598 41.44 40.41 16.82
N ARG A 599 40.85 39.55 17.66
CA ARG A 599 39.56 39.82 18.30
C ARG A 599 39.81 40.23 19.75
N TRP A 600 39.11 41.27 20.19
CA TRP A 600 39.30 41.89 21.51
C TRP A 600 37.97 42.00 22.25
N THR A 601 37.99 41.79 23.58
CA THR A 601 36.80 42.01 24.42
C THR A 601 36.42 43.49 24.48
N ALA A 602 35.13 43.77 24.61
CA ALA A 602 34.58 45.12 24.67
C ALA A 602 34.80 45.84 26.00
N GLU A 603 35.40 45.18 27.00
CA GLU A 603 35.72 45.82 28.28
C GLU A 603 36.83 46.86 28.13
N THR A 604 36.86 47.84 29.05
CA THR A 604 37.84 48.94 29.05
C THR A 604 39.28 48.44 28.98
N SER A 605 39.63 47.46 29.82
CA SER A 605 40.91 46.74 29.76
C SER A 605 40.80 45.53 28.83
N SER A 606 40.77 45.79 27.53
CA SER A 606 40.46 44.78 26.51
C SER A 606 41.45 43.61 26.52
N ARG A 607 40.92 42.40 26.41
CA ARG A 607 41.68 41.15 26.36
C ARG A 607 41.63 40.53 24.97
N TYR A 608 42.76 40.01 24.54
CA TYR A 608 42.90 39.29 23.27
C TYR A 608 42.21 37.92 23.35
N VAL A 609 41.35 37.62 22.38
CA VAL A 609 40.63 36.34 22.30
C VAL A 609 41.51 35.31 21.61
N VAL A 610 42.00 34.35 22.40
CA VAL A 610 42.95 33.33 21.93
C VAL A 610 42.33 32.45 20.82
N PRO A 611 42.88 32.45 19.59
CA PRO A 611 42.40 31.59 18.53
C PRO A 611 42.86 30.14 18.74
N VAL A 612 42.01 29.20 18.34
CA VAL A 612 42.32 27.76 18.34
C VAL A 612 42.51 27.33 16.89
N ARG A 613 43.69 26.78 16.57
CA ARG A 613 44.08 26.37 15.21
C ARG A 613 44.85 25.05 15.25
N GLY A 614 44.96 24.36 14.12
CA GLY A 614 45.84 23.20 14.00
C GLY A 614 47.30 23.64 14.02
N CYS A 615 48.15 22.93 14.76
CA CYS A 615 49.59 23.17 14.80
C CYS A 615 50.32 22.17 13.90
N ARG A 616 51.11 22.67 12.93
CA ARG A 616 51.92 21.88 12.01
C ARG A 616 53.10 21.22 12.71
N VAL A 617 53.63 21.84 13.76
CA VAL A 617 54.79 21.32 14.50
C VAL A 617 54.39 20.17 15.42
N CYS A 618 53.39 20.36 16.30
CA CYS A 618 52.98 19.31 17.24
C CYS A 618 51.85 18.40 16.73
N LYS A 619 51.42 18.57 15.47
CA LYS A 619 50.38 17.80 14.76
C LYS A 619 49.02 17.72 15.47
N LYS A 620 48.78 18.55 16.49
CA LYS A 620 47.49 18.62 17.20
C LYS A 620 46.53 19.48 16.39
N ARG A 621 45.31 18.96 16.19
CA ARG A 621 44.24 19.61 15.41
C ARG A 621 43.71 20.89 16.07
N PHE A 622 43.85 21.01 17.39
CA PHE A 622 43.35 22.14 18.19
C PHE A 622 44.40 22.60 19.21
N CYS A 623 45.13 23.66 18.88
CA CYS A 623 46.07 24.34 19.77
C CYS A 623 45.66 25.80 19.94
N SER A 624 45.75 26.29 21.17
CA SER A 624 45.61 27.71 21.50
C SER A 624 46.84 28.47 21.04
N PHE A 625 46.69 29.54 20.26
CA PHE A 625 47.79 30.39 19.83
C PHE A 625 47.82 31.66 20.68
N VAL A 626 48.77 31.73 21.61
CA VAL A 626 48.89 32.80 22.60
C VAL A 626 49.84 33.90 22.10
N PRO A 627 49.64 35.18 22.46
CA PRO A 627 50.54 36.25 22.07
C PRO A 627 51.99 36.00 22.50
N THR A 628 52.95 36.43 21.68
CA THR A 628 54.37 36.43 22.05
C THR A 628 54.71 37.57 23.01
N ASP A 629 54.01 38.70 22.92
CA ASP A 629 54.12 39.82 23.86
C ASP A 629 53.39 39.48 25.18
N PRO A 630 54.12 39.34 26.31
CA PRO A 630 53.53 39.00 27.60
C PRO A 630 52.66 40.11 28.19
N LYS A 631 52.71 41.34 27.66
CA LYS A 631 51.87 42.46 28.11
C LYS A 631 50.43 42.33 27.61
N ILE A 632 50.16 41.47 26.62
CA ILE A 632 48.83 41.27 26.05
C ILE A 632 48.06 40.27 26.93
N VAL A 633 47.07 40.78 27.67
CA VAL A 633 46.19 39.95 28.49
C VAL A 633 45.24 39.17 27.58
N THR A 634 45.08 37.87 27.84
CA THR A 634 44.30 36.96 27.00
C THR A 634 43.02 36.45 27.66
N ILE A 635 42.05 36.04 26.85
CA ILE A 635 40.85 35.30 27.27
C ILE A 635 40.53 34.19 26.28
N SER A 636 40.03 33.05 26.77
CA SER A 636 39.63 31.93 25.91
C SER A 636 38.17 32.06 25.46
N LYS A 637 37.84 31.47 24.30
CA LYS A 637 36.45 31.33 23.84
C LYS A 637 35.58 30.58 24.86
N ALA A 638 36.14 29.59 25.56
CA ALA A 638 35.41 28.86 26.60
C ALA A 638 35.07 29.76 27.80
N SER A 639 35.99 30.65 28.20
CA SER A 639 35.76 31.62 29.29
C SER A 639 34.68 32.64 28.92
N LEU A 640 34.63 33.08 27.66
CA LEU A 640 33.59 33.98 27.14
C LEU A 640 32.22 33.29 27.13
N SER A 641 32.16 32.05 26.62
CA SER A 641 30.94 31.23 26.66
C SER A 641 30.47 30.97 28.10
N LYS A 642 31.41 30.79 29.04
CA LYS A 642 31.08 30.64 30.47
C LYS A 642 30.50 31.93 31.03
N LYS A 643 31.15 33.08 30.82
CA LYS A 643 30.64 34.38 31.28
C LYS A 643 29.24 34.69 30.75
N TRP A 644 28.99 34.41 29.47
CA TRP A 644 27.66 34.54 28.86
C TRP A 644 26.62 33.64 29.54
N ARG A 645 26.98 32.39 29.82
CA ARG A 645 26.11 31.45 30.54
C ARG A 645 25.83 31.91 31.96
N ASP A 646 26.85 32.40 32.68
CA ASP A 646 26.73 32.87 34.06
C ASP A 646 25.77 34.08 34.13
N LEU A 647 25.82 34.98 33.13
CA LEU A 647 24.85 36.09 32.99
C LEU A 647 23.43 35.56 32.82
N LYS A 648 23.20 34.61 31.89
CA LYS A 648 21.87 34.03 31.66
C LYS A 648 21.34 33.28 32.89
N GLN A 649 22.18 32.52 33.58
CA GLN A 649 21.79 31.82 34.81
C GLN A 649 21.42 32.78 35.93
N ALA A 650 22.04 33.96 35.98
CA ALA A 650 21.66 35.03 36.90
C ALA A 650 20.42 35.82 36.44
N GLY A 651 19.72 35.38 35.40
CA GLY A 651 18.52 36.01 34.86
C GLY A 651 18.79 37.27 34.05
N ILE A 652 19.98 37.40 33.47
CA ILE A 652 20.38 38.50 32.57
C ILE A 652 20.67 37.90 31.20
N ASP A 653 19.74 38.01 30.26
CA ASP A 653 20.03 37.73 28.85
C ASP A 653 20.50 39.02 28.17
N PRO A 654 21.79 39.18 27.81
CA PRO A 654 22.27 40.45 27.28
C PRO A 654 21.58 40.89 25.98
N ILE A 655 20.89 39.97 25.29
CA ILE A 655 20.09 40.27 24.10
C ILE A 655 18.88 41.16 24.43
N ASP A 656 18.33 41.05 25.65
CA ASP A 656 17.13 41.77 26.08
C ASP A 656 17.44 43.22 26.52
N TYR A 657 18.71 43.62 26.47
CA TYR A 657 19.20 44.91 26.94
C TYR A 657 20.11 45.57 25.91
N PRO A 658 20.26 46.91 25.95
CA PRO A 658 21.25 47.61 25.15
C PRO A 658 22.68 47.07 25.40
N ARG A 659 23.51 47.07 24.36
CA ARG A 659 24.92 46.63 24.46
C ARG A 659 25.71 47.63 25.33
N ARG A 660 25.88 47.28 26.62
CA ARG A 660 26.64 48.06 27.61
C ARG A 660 27.81 47.26 28.21
N PRO A 661 28.94 47.16 27.49
CA PRO A 661 30.10 46.37 27.93
C PRO A 661 30.59 46.71 29.34
N GLU A 662 30.66 47.98 29.69
CA GLU A 662 31.11 48.46 31.00
C GLU A 662 30.25 47.94 32.15
N ILE A 663 28.94 47.69 31.94
CA ILE A 663 28.06 47.09 32.94
C ILE A 663 28.26 45.57 32.98
N LEU A 664 28.27 44.92 31.80
CA LEU A 664 28.45 43.47 31.66
C LEU A 664 29.79 42.99 32.23
N TRP A 665 30.84 43.79 32.07
CA TRP A 665 32.20 43.50 32.52
C TRP A 665 32.51 44.00 33.94
N SER A 666 31.65 44.79 34.56
CA SER A 666 31.86 45.30 35.93
C SER A 666 31.98 44.18 36.99
N HIS A 667 32.64 44.50 38.11
CA HIS A 667 32.74 43.62 39.28
C HIS A 667 31.51 43.65 40.21
N LYS A 668 30.46 44.38 39.83
CA LYS A 668 29.22 44.47 40.62
C LYS A 668 28.46 43.14 40.65
N SER A 669 27.59 42.96 41.65
CA SER A 669 26.71 41.79 41.73
C SER A 669 25.78 41.72 40.51
N HIS A 670 25.37 40.50 40.11
CA HIS A 670 24.44 40.32 38.99
C HIS A 670 23.12 41.10 39.18
N LEU A 671 22.58 41.15 40.40
CA LEU A 671 21.37 41.91 40.69
C LEU A 671 21.55 43.41 40.40
N THR A 672 22.72 43.97 40.75
CA THR A 672 23.05 45.37 40.47
C THR A 672 23.18 45.61 38.96
N LYS A 673 23.87 44.72 38.24
CA LYS A 673 23.98 44.80 36.77
C LYS A 673 22.63 44.80 36.09
N ARG A 674 21.74 43.89 36.51
CA ARG A 674 20.37 43.76 35.99
C ARG A 674 19.57 45.05 36.18
N LYS A 675 19.56 45.61 37.41
CA LYS A 675 18.88 46.87 37.70
C LYS A 675 19.40 48.05 36.88
N GLU A 676 20.70 48.11 36.62
CA GLU A 676 21.31 49.16 35.80
C GLU A 676 20.89 49.02 34.32
N LEU A 677 20.90 47.79 33.78
CA LEU A 677 20.46 47.52 32.41
C LEU A 677 18.95 47.74 32.20
N GLU A 678 18.11 47.36 33.17
CA GLU A 678 16.66 47.56 33.13
C GLU A 678 16.30 49.05 33.11
N ARG A 679 16.88 49.86 34.01
CA ARG A 679 16.64 51.32 34.03
C ARG A 679 16.96 51.99 32.70
N GLU A 680 18.06 51.58 32.08
CA GLU A 680 18.50 52.18 30.83
C GLU A 680 17.64 51.76 29.64
N ARG A 681 17.27 50.48 29.58
CA ARG A 681 16.28 50.00 28.61
C ARG A 681 14.98 50.79 28.73
N ASP A 682 14.47 50.96 29.95
CA ASP A 682 13.22 51.67 30.19
C ASP A 682 13.33 53.16 29.84
N MET A 683 14.51 53.79 30.05
CA MET A 683 14.78 55.16 29.57
C MET A 683 14.79 55.27 28.04
N ILE A 684 15.39 54.30 27.34
CA ILE A 684 15.40 54.30 25.86
C ILE A 684 13.99 54.13 25.32
N LEU A 685 13.22 53.19 25.87
CA LEU A 685 11.83 52.97 25.48
C LEU A 685 10.98 54.23 25.74
N ALA A 686 11.18 54.90 26.88
CA ALA A 686 10.49 56.16 27.18
C ALA A 686 10.88 57.30 26.22
N ASN A 687 12.14 57.36 25.78
CA ASN A 687 12.60 58.35 24.80
C ASN A 687 12.05 58.05 23.39
N GLU A 688 12.02 56.78 22.98
CA GLU A 688 11.44 56.35 21.69
C GLU A 688 9.93 56.62 21.66
N GLU A 689 9.23 56.36 22.77
CA GLU A 689 7.80 56.67 22.92
C GLU A 689 7.55 58.19 22.90
N ALA A 690 8.40 58.98 23.55
CA ALA A 690 8.34 60.44 23.49
C ALA A 690 8.62 61.00 22.08
N GLU A 691 9.57 60.43 21.34
CA GLU A 691 9.83 60.77 19.94
C GLU A 691 8.65 60.43 19.03
N LEU A 692 8.04 59.25 19.19
CA LEU A 692 6.85 58.82 18.46
C LEU A 692 5.65 59.75 18.73
N LEU A 693 5.45 60.16 19.98
CA LEU A 693 4.40 61.11 20.37
C LEU A 693 4.66 62.53 19.86
N SER A 694 5.93 62.91 19.66
CA SER A 694 6.29 64.22 19.08
C SER A 694 6.04 64.33 17.57
N GLN A 695 5.80 63.19 16.89
CA GLN A 695 5.58 63.10 15.44
C GLN A 695 4.09 63.02 15.04
N GLU A 696 3.13 63.04 15.97
CA GLU A 696 1.71 63.07 15.62
C GLU A 696 1.27 64.45 15.05
N PRO A 697 0.63 64.50 13.86
CA PRO A 697 0.16 65.75 13.29
C PRO A 697 -1.10 66.25 14.03
N LYS A 698 -1.09 67.53 14.46
CA LYS A 698 -2.21 68.24 15.11
C LYS A 698 -3.53 68.03 14.33
N LYS A 699 -4.45 67.25 14.91
CA LYS A 699 -5.78 66.97 14.34
C LYS A 699 -6.59 68.27 14.19
N ARG A 700 -6.96 68.60 12.96
CA ARG A 700 -7.98 69.61 12.64
C ARG A 700 -9.35 69.12 13.11
N ASN A 701 -9.99 69.92 13.96
CA ASN A 701 -11.41 69.80 14.31
C ASN A 701 -12.28 69.92 13.05
N PHE A 702 -13.10 68.90 12.76
CA PHE A 702 -14.23 69.01 11.83
C PHE A 702 -15.53 68.73 12.57
N ASN A 703 -16.25 69.82 12.86
CA ASN A 703 -17.66 69.83 13.22
C ASN A 703 -18.48 69.54 11.96
N SER A 704 -19.28 68.46 11.94
CA SER A 704 -20.33 68.29 10.93
C SER A 704 -21.70 68.15 11.58
N LYS A 705 -22.47 69.24 11.53
CA LYS A 705 -23.92 69.24 11.59
C LYS A 705 -24.47 68.40 10.43
N ARG A 706 -25.40 67.49 10.69
CA ARG A 706 -26.35 66.99 9.66
C ARG A 706 -27.77 67.10 10.18
N ARG A 707 -28.53 68.00 9.54
CA ARG A 707 -29.99 68.17 9.67
C ARG A 707 -30.69 67.14 8.77
N LEU A 708 -31.82 66.66 9.27
CA LEU A 708 -32.83 65.81 8.63
C LEU A 708 -33.66 66.57 7.57
N LYS A 709 -34.38 65.75 6.77
CA LYS A 709 -35.42 66.03 5.75
C LYS A 709 -34.86 66.39 4.36
N SER A 710 -35.33 65.81 3.26
CA SER A 710 -36.48 64.95 2.97
C SER A 710 -36.10 63.93 1.90
#